data_AF-A0A3T3EU25-F1
#
_entry.id   AF-A0A3T3EU25-F1
#
_cell.length_a   1.000
_cell.length_b   1.000
_cell.length_c   1.000
_cell.angle_alpha   90.00
_cell.angle_beta   90.00
_cell.angle_gamma   90.00
#
_symmetry.space_group_name_H-M   'P 1'
#
loop_
_entity.id
_entity.type
_entity.pdbx_description
1 polymer ?
#
loop_
_entity_poly.entity_id
_entity_poly.type
_entity_poly.pdbx_seq_one_letter_code
_entity_poly.pdbx_strand_id
1 'polypeptide(L)'
;MRKFTLSLMHAFLPAGGRNALPGKRGVSRALLGLSLGMALTPLAGAATSAQQQLLEQVRLGEATHREDLVRQSLYRLELIDPNDPQVIAARFRYLLRQGDSDGAQKLLDRLAQLAPESTAYQSSRTAMLLSTPQGRQSLQEARLLATTGHTEQAIASYDKLFKGYPPEGELAVEYWTTVAKLPARRHEAINQLQKINAVSPGNNALQNALAQLLFASGRRDEGFAVLKQMAKSSTGRSAASAIWYQQIKDLPVSDASVKALQDYLTQFSEGDSVSAARAQLSEQQKQLADPAFRARSQGIAAVNAGEGGKAIAQLQQAVSARQDDSEAVGALGQAYSQRGDRARAVAQFEKALAMAPHSSSRDKWESLLKVNRYWLLIQQGDAALKANNLAQAERFYQQARAVDNTDSYAVLGLGDVAMARKDNAAAERYYQQTLRMDSGNTNAVRGLANLYRQQSPQKAAAFIASLSASQRRSIDDIERSLENDRLAQQAETLESEGKWAQAAELHRRRLALDPGSVWVTYRLSRDLWQAGQHAQADAQMRSLAQQKPNDPEQVYAYGLYLSGSDRDRAALAHLNTLPTSQWNSNIQELAGRLQSNQVLESANRLRDSGKEREAEALLRQQPPSTRIALTLADWAQQRGDNAAARAAYDAVLAREPGNVDAMLGRVEIDIAQGDNAAARAQLAALPASQITSINMQRRVALAQLQLGDITAAARTFNRITPQAKAQPPSMESAMVLRDAAAFQAQTGEPQRALETYKEAMVAAAITPVLPQDNDTFTRLTRNDEKDDWLKRGVRSDAAELYRQQDLNVTLAHDYWGSSGTGGYSDLKAHTTMLQVDAPWSDGRAFFRTDMVNMDVGRFSTDADGKYDNNWGTCTLEKCSGHRSQADTGASVAVGWQNETWRWDIGTTPMGFNVVDVVGGVSYSDDIGPLGYTLNAHRRPISSSLLAFGGQKDASSNTGTKWGGVRANGGGVSLSYDKGEANGVWASLSGDQLSGKNVEDNWRVRWMTGYYYKVINENNRRVTVGLNNMIWHYDKDLSGYSLGQGGYYSPQEYLSFAVPVMWRQRTENWSWELGGSVSWSHSRTRTMPRYPLMNLIPADYQEDARDQTNGGGSSQGFGYTARALIERRVTANWFVGTAVDIQQAKDYTPSHLLLYVRYSAAGWQGDMDLPPQPLVPYADW
;
A
#
# COMPACT_ATOMS: atom_id res chain seq x y z
N MET A 1 14.95 -43.07 39.99
CA MET A 1 13.84 -43.91 40.51
C MET A 1 12.51 -43.33 40.04
N ARG A 2 11.64 -44.20 39.49
CA ARG A 2 10.21 -44.07 39.13
C ARG A 2 9.72 -42.97 38.15
N LYS A 3 9.28 -43.48 36.97
CA LYS A 3 8.30 -42.93 36.02
C LYS A 3 6.86 -43.12 36.53
N PHE A 4 5.92 -42.26 36.13
CA PHE A 4 4.47 -42.50 35.87
C PHE A 4 4.01 -41.31 34.99
N THR A 5 3.53 -41.35 33.73
CA THR A 5 2.51 -42.09 32.94
C THR A 5 1.02 -41.83 33.23
N LEU A 6 0.39 -41.17 32.24
CA LEU A 6 -1.01 -41.09 31.77
C LEU A 6 -2.09 -42.09 32.25
N SER A 7 -3.34 -41.59 32.43
CA SER A 7 -4.62 -42.04 31.81
C SER A 7 -5.83 -41.43 32.55
N LEU A 8 -6.75 -40.70 31.90
CA LEU A 8 -7.92 -41.10 31.07
C LEU A 8 -9.24 -41.37 31.85
N MET A 9 -10.26 -40.54 31.54
CA MET A 9 -11.62 -40.91 31.06
C MET A 9 -12.87 -40.97 31.99
N HIS A 10 -13.98 -40.45 31.42
CA HIS A 10 -15.44 -40.60 31.68
C HIS A 10 -16.13 -39.65 32.69
N ALA A 11 -17.40 -39.21 32.56
CA ALA A 11 -18.39 -39.00 31.48
C ALA A 11 -19.72 -38.62 32.19
N PHE A 12 -20.56 -37.72 31.65
CA PHE A 12 -22.04 -37.81 31.74
C PHE A 12 -22.72 -36.85 30.72
N LEU A 13 -23.68 -37.40 29.97
CA LEU A 13 -24.67 -36.81 29.04
C LEU A 13 -26.08 -37.04 29.62
N PRO A 14 -27.17 -36.37 29.15
CA PRO A 14 -28.03 -36.94 28.09
C PRO A 14 -28.60 -35.88 27.09
N ALA A 15 -28.59 -36.11 25.77
CA ALA A 15 -29.62 -36.77 24.90
C ALA A 15 -30.63 -35.76 24.30
N GLY A 16 -31.06 -35.78 23.03
CA GLY A 16 -30.83 -36.59 21.81
C GLY A 16 -31.48 -35.85 20.63
N GLY A 17 -31.03 -35.90 19.36
CA GLY A 17 -31.03 -37.00 18.36
C GLY A 17 -31.86 -36.52 17.14
N ARG A 18 -31.60 -36.80 15.85
CA ARG A 18 -30.72 -37.74 15.11
C ARG A 18 -30.62 -37.31 13.63
N ASN A 19 -29.40 -37.43 13.05
CA ASN A 19 -28.96 -38.11 11.80
C ASN A 19 -29.76 -38.05 10.47
N ALA A 20 -29.22 -38.20 9.26
CA ALA A 20 -27.89 -38.18 8.63
C ALA A 20 -28.06 -38.47 7.09
N LEU A 21 -27.04 -38.11 6.31
CA LEU A 21 -26.71 -38.29 4.87
C LEU A 21 -26.75 -39.77 4.33
N PRO A 22 -26.27 -40.18 3.11
CA PRO A 22 -26.08 -39.58 1.75
C PRO A 22 -26.49 -40.50 0.53
N GLY A 23 -26.38 -40.02 -0.73
CA GLY A 23 -25.73 -40.77 -1.84
C GLY A 23 -26.52 -41.46 -2.99
N LYS A 24 -26.27 -40.96 -4.22
CA LYS A 24 -26.08 -41.64 -5.54
C LYS A 24 -27.13 -42.60 -6.19
N ARG A 25 -27.35 -42.33 -7.49
CA ARG A 25 -27.58 -43.18 -8.69
C ARG A 25 -28.90 -42.90 -9.42
N GLY A 26 -28.78 -42.74 -10.73
CA GLY A 26 -29.87 -42.45 -11.65
C GLY A 26 -30.44 -43.68 -12.33
N VAL A 27 -31.41 -43.46 -13.23
CA VAL A 27 -31.49 -43.95 -14.62
C VAL A 27 -32.89 -43.60 -15.17
N SER A 28 -32.86 -42.81 -16.24
CA SER A 28 -33.67 -42.81 -17.47
C SER A 28 -35.16 -43.20 -17.48
N ARG A 29 -36.00 -42.28 -18.02
CA ARG A 29 -36.86 -42.49 -19.21
C ARG A 29 -37.56 -41.19 -19.64
N ALA A 30 -37.25 -40.75 -20.87
CA ALA A 30 -38.16 -40.41 -21.99
C ALA A 30 -39.22 -39.29 -21.80
N LEU A 31 -39.63 -38.49 -22.78
CA LEU A 31 -39.20 -38.03 -24.11
C LEU A 31 -40.25 -36.94 -24.45
N LEU A 32 -39.81 -35.86 -25.11
CA LEU A 32 -40.58 -34.97 -26.01
C LEU A 32 -41.78 -34.15 -25.48
N GLY A 33 -41.79 -32.86 -25.82
CA GLY A 33 -43.02 -32.06 -25.86
C GLY A 33 -42.82 -30.55 -25.75
N LEU A 34 -42.44 -29.91 -26.85
CA LEU A 34 -42.37 -28.46 -27.03
C LEU A 34 -43.67 -27.72 -26.65
N SER A 35 -43.55 -26.51 -26.08
CA SER A 35 -44.02 -25.23 -26.67
C SER A 35 -44.54 -24.19 -25.66
N LEU A 36 -44.13 -22.93 -25.88
CA LEU A 36 -44.76 -21.63 -25.56
C LEU A 36 -45.41 -21.45 -24.16
N GLY A 37 -45.02 -20.50 -23.30
CA GLY A 37 -44.83 -19.08 -23.60
C GLY A 37 -46.15 -18.31 -23.47
N MET A 38 -46.57 -17.92 -22.25
CA MET A 38 -47.33 -16.69 -22.01
C MET A 38 -47.42 -16.32 -20.53
N ALA A 39 -47.24 -15.03 -20.28
CA ALA A 39 -47.18 -14.36 -18.99
C ALA A 39 -48.51 -14.37 -18.24
N LEU A 40 -48.46 -14.46 -16.91
CA LEU A 40 -49.51 -13.97 -16.01
C LEU A 40 -48.88 -13.20 -14.86
N THR A 41 -49.12 -11.89 -14.90
CA THR A 41 -48.94 -10.92 -13.82
C THR A 41 -49.92 -11.21 -12.68
N PRO A 42 -49.58 -10.90 -11.41
CA PRO A 42 -50.50 -11.09 -10.29
C PRO A 42 -51.49 -9.91 -10.21
N LEU A 43 -52.78 -10.21 -10.35
CA LEU A 43 -53.89 -9.35 -9.92
C LEU A 43 -54.21 -9.66 -8.46
N ALA A 44 -53.80 -8.78 -7.55
CA ALA A 44 -54.29 -8.75 -6.18
C ALA A 44 -55.59 -7.95 -6.14
N GLY A 45 -56.74 -8.65 -6.13
CA GLY A 45 -58.04 -8.06 -5.76
C GLY A 45 -58.27 -8.22 -4.27
N ALA A 46 -58.14 -7.13 -3.50
CA ALA A 46 -58.43 -7.09 -2.08
C ALA A 46 -59.92 -7.36 -1.82
N ALA A 47 -60.23 -8.27 -0.89
CA ALA A 47 -61.58 -8.41 -0.35
C ALA A 47 -61.96 -7.10 0.37
N THR A 48 -63.10 -6.49 -0.02
CA THR A 48 -63.59 -5.25 0.60
C THR A 48 -63.97 -5.51 2.07
N SER A 49 -63.57 -4.61 2.96
CA SER A 49 -63.81 -4.78 4.40
C SER A 49 -65.30 -4.67 4.73
N ALA A 50 -65.77 -5.35 5.78
CA ALA A 50 -67.17 -5.28 6.23
C ALA A 50 -67.65 -3.82 6.47
N GLN A 51 -66.74 -2.94 6.85
CA GLN A 51 -66.98 -1.51 7.00
C GLN A 51 -67.23 -0.79 5.66
N GLN A 52 -66.50 -1.14 4.59
CA GLN A 52 -66.74 -0.58 3.25
C GLN A 52 -68.10 -1.00 2.69
N GLN A 53 -68.50 -2.27 2.90
CA GLN A 53 -69.82 -2.76 2.48
C GLN A 53 -70.96 -2.03 3.21
N LEU A 54 -70.82 -1.77 4.52
CA LEU A 54 -71.81 -1.02 5.29
C LEU A 54 -71.88 0.45 4.86
N LEU A 55 -70.75 1.10 4.53
CA LEU A 55 -70.73 2.46 3.98
C LEU A 55 -71.40 2.52 2.58
N GLU A 56 -71.22 1.49 1.74
CA GLU A 56 -71.95 1.36 0.48
C GLU A 56 -73.45 1.17 0.69
N GLN A 57 -73.87 0.38 1.69
CA GLN A 57 -75.28 0.26 2.06
C GLN A 57 -75.87 1.59 2.55
N VAL A 58 -75.10 2.41 3.27
CA VAL A 58 -75.49 3.78 3.59
C VAL A 58 -75.68 4.58 2.30
N ARG A 59 -74.68 4.65 1.40
CA ARG A 59 -74.80 5.42 0.14
C ARG A 59 -75.98 4.95 -0.72
N LEU A 60 -76.21 3.64 -0.79
CA LEU A 60 -77.36 3.07 -1.50
C LEU A 60 -78.68 3.46 -0.83
N GLY A 61 -78.76 3.42 0.49
CA GLY A 61 -79.92 3.89 1.26
C GLY A 61 -80.19 5.38 1.04
N GLU A 62 -79.14 6.21 1.01
CA GLU A 62 -79.22 7.64 0.71
C GLU A 62 -79.77 7.88 -0.72
N ALA A 63 -79.24 7.16 -1.71
CA ALA A 63 -79.64 7.28 -3.11
C ALA A 63 -81.05 6.75 -3.40
N THR A 64 -81.54 5.79 -2.61
CA THR A 64 -82.86 5.16 -2.76
C THR A 64 -83.92 5.68 -1.79
N HIS A 65 -83.59 6.73 -1.00
CA HIS A 65 -84.45 7.29 0.06
C HIS A 65 -84.92 6.28 1.11
N ARG A 66 -84.15 5.21 1.35
CA ARG A 66 -84.41 4.20 2.38
C ARG A 66 -83.71 4.55 3.68
N GLU A 67 -84.31 5.47 4.43
CA GLU A 67 -83.77 5.97 5.70
C GLU A 67 -83.66 4.88 6.79
N ASP A 68 -84.46 3.83 6.70
CA ASP A 68 -84.34 2.63 7.55
C ASP A 68 -83.02 1.89 7.33
N LEU A 69 -82.63 1.70 6.06
CA LEU A 69 -81.37 1.07 5.66
C LEU A 69 -80.17 1.94 6.08
N VAL A 70 -80.27 3.27 5.89
CA VAL A 70 -79.25 4.23 6.33
C VAL A 70 -79.05 4.16 7.84
N ARG A 71 -80.14 4.23 8.62
CA ARG A 71 -80.08 4.20 10.09
C ARG A 71 -79.50 2.89 10.63
N GLN A 72 -79.93 1.73 10.12
CA GLN A 72 -79.42 0.43 10.56
C GLN A 72 -77.93 0.25 10.23
N SER A 73 -77.52 0.70 9.04
CA SER A 73 -76.13 0.61 8.59
C SER A 73 -75.23 1.56 9.38
N LEU A 74 -75.69 2.79 9.64
CA LEU A 74 -75.00 3.76 10.49
C LEU A 74 -74.83 3.25 11.93
N TYR A 75 -75.87 2.66 12.53
CA TYR A 75 -75.76 2.10 13.88
C TYR A 75 -74.66 1.02 13.97
N ARG A 76 -74.56 0.14 12.97
CA ARG A 76 -73.50 -0.88 12.93
C ARG A 76 -72.13 -0.27 12.72
N LEU A 77 -72.02 0.75 11.86
CA LEU A 77 -70.77 1.46 11.63
C LEU A 77 -70.28 2.19 12.89
N GLU A 78 -71.17 2.82 13.64
CA GLU A 78 -70.86 3.51 14.90
C GLU A 78 -70.41 2.54 16.01
N LEU A 79 -70.84 1.27 15.98
CA LEU A 79 -70.34 0.23 16.88
C LEU A 79 -68.96 -0.30 16.49
N ILE A 80 -68.61 -0.25 15.20
CA ILE A 80 -67.32 -0.74 14.69
C ILE A 80 -66.22 0.29 14.94
N ASP A 81 -66.41 1.51 14.44
CA ASP A 81 -65.49 2.62 14.68
C ASP A 81 -66.26 3.94 14.73
N PRO A 82 -66.61 4.42 15.94
CA PRO A 82 -67.35 5.67 16.13
C PRO A 82 -66.51 6.92 15.81
N ASN A 83 -65.19 6.79 15.63
CA ASN A 83 -64.29 7.90 15.32
C ASN A 83 -63.86 7.93 13.85
N ASP A 84 -64.28 6.95 13.04
CA ASP A 84 -63.98 6.94 11.61
C ASP A 84 -64.62 8.17 10.91
N PRO A 85 -63.83 9.01 10.22
CA PRO A 85 -64.33 10.20 9.56
C PRO A 85 -65.46 9.95 8.55
N GLN A 86 -65.45 8.82 7.83
CA GLN A 86 -66.51 8.45 6.89
C GLN A 86 -67.82 8.09 7.59
N VAL A 87 -67.73 7.45 8.77
CA VAL A 87 -68.90 7.12 9.60
C VAL A 87 -69.52 8.38 10.18
N ILE A 88 -68.69 9.29 10.70
CA ILE A 88 -69.15 10.58 11.22
C ILE A 88 -69.77 11.43 10.09
N ALA A 89 -69.16 11.48 8.90
CA ALA A 89 -69.68 12.20 7.74
C ALA A 89 -71.01 11.62 7.24
N ALA A 90 -71.15 10.29 7.25
CA ALA A 90 -72.41 9.64 6.90
C ALA A 90 -73.52 9.94 7.93
N ARG A 91 -73.19 9.93 9.22
CA ARG A 91 -74.13 10.33 10.29
C ARG A 91 -74.50 11.81 10.20
N PHE A 92 -73.55 12.66 9.87
CA PHE A 92 -73.76 14.08 9.57
C PHE A 92 -74.77 14.29 8.44
N ARG A 93 -74.60 13.60 7.30
CA ARG A 93 -75.55 13.70 6.18
C ARG A 93 -76.94 13.22 6.55
N TYR A 94 -77.03 12.17 7.36
CA TYR A 94 -78.30 11.70 7.91
C TYR A 94 -78.98 12.77 8.76
N LEU A 95 -78.28 13.42 9.71
CA LEU A 95 -78.86 14.51 10.52
C LEU A 95 -79.31 15.71 9.69
N LEU A 96 -78.51 16.12 8.69
CA LEU A 96 -78.91 17.18 7.77
C LEU A 96 -80.20 16.86 7.01
N ARG A 97 -80.38 15.62 6.53
CA ARG A 97 -81.62 15.21 5.85
C ARG A 97 -82.83 15.16 6.79
N GLN A 98 -82.62 14.88 8.07
CA GLN A 98 -83.66 14.92 9.10
C GLN A 98 -83.98 16.36 9.58
N GLY A 99 -83.28 17.37 9.05
CA GLY A 99 -83.46 18.78 9.45
C GLY A 99 -82.74 19.18 10.73
N ASP A 100 -81.98 18.27 11.37
CA ASP A 100 -81.21 18.54 12.58
C ASP A 100 -79.87 19.22 12.23
N SER A 101 -79.94 20.52 11.98
CA SER A 101 -78.78 21.33 11.59
C SER A 101 -77.80 21.55 12.75
N ASP A 102 -78.29 21.61 14.00
CA ASP A 102 -77.46 21.79 15.19
C ASP A 102 -76.66 20.52 15.51
N GLY A 103 -77.30 19.35 15.41
CA GLY A 103 -76.64 18.04 15.53
C GLY A 103 -75.62 17.82 14.41
N ALA A 104 -75.96 18.20 13.18
CA ALA A 104 -75.03 18.18 12.06
C ALA A 104 -73.84 19.12 12.29
N GLN A 105 -74.04 20.35 12.79
CA GLN A 105 -72.93 21.27 13.09
C GLN A 105 -71.95 20.68 14.11
N LYS A 106 -72.45 20.05 15.18
CA LYS A 106 -71.59 19.38 16.18
C LYS A 106 -70.74 18.26 15.58
N LEU A 107 -71.31 17.47 14.68
CA LEU A 107 -70.56 16.42 13.99
C LEU A 107 -69.54 16.99 13.00
N LEU A 108 -69.85 18.12 12.36
CA LEU A 108 -68.90 18.84 11.50
C LEU A 108 -67.72 19.39 12.30
N ASP A 109 -67.97 20.00 13.46
CA ASP A 109 -66.91 20.50 14.35
C ASP A 109 -66.04 19.35 14.88
N ARG A 110 -66.66 18.20 15.17
CA ARG A 110 -65.93 16.98 15.55
C ARG A 110 -65.06 16.45 14.41
N LEU A 111 -65.55 16.46 13.17
CA LEU A 111 -64.75 16.12 11.99
C LEU A 111 -63.58 17.09 11.78
N ALA A 112 -63.78 18.39 12.04
CA ALA A 112 -62.73 19.39 11.96
C ALA A 112 -61.59 19.10 12.95
N GLN A 113 -61.89 18.59 14.14
CA GLN A 113 -60.90 18.23 15.14
C GLN A 113 -60.20 16.89 14.85
N LEU A 114 -60.96 15.87 14.44
CA LEU A 114 -60.44 14.52 14.24
C LEU A 114 -59.66 14.36 12.93
N ALA A 115 -60.13 14.95 11.84
CA ALA A 115 -59.57 14.75 10.51
C ALA A 115 -59.77 15.99 9.60
N PRO A 116 -59.09 17.12 9.90
CA PRO A 116 -59.29 18.41 9.22
C PRO A 116 -58.96 18.42 7.72
N GLU A 117 -58.12 17.47 7.25
CA GLU A 117 -57.74 17.36 5.84
C GLU A 117 -58.46 16.21 5.11
N SER A 118 -59.42 15.54 5.76
CA SER A 118 -60.13 14.41 5.15
C SER A 118 -61.19 14.85 4.13
N THR A 119 -61.36 14.06 3.06
CA THR A 119 -62.45 14.27 2.09
C THR A 119 -63.84 14.19 2.75
N ALA A 120 -63.97 13.39 3.81
CA ALA A 120 -65.18 13.28 4.62
C ALA A 120 -65.53 14.60 5.33
N TYR A 121 -64.54 15.32 5.88
CA TYR A 121 -64.75 16.64 6.46
C TYR A 121 -65.05 17.69 5.40
N GLN A 122 -64.28 17.73 4.30
CA GLN A 122 -64.48 18.73 3.24
C GLN A 122 -65.86 18.59 2.57
N SER A 123 -66.30 17.37 2.26
CA SER A 123 -67.63 17.11 1.70
C SER A 123 -68.76 17.46 2.67
N SER A 124 -68.60 17.14 3.96
CA SER A 124 -69.57 17.50 5.01
C SER A 124 -69.67 19.00 5.21
N ARG A 125 -68.54 19.72 5.18
CA ARG A 125 -68.50 21.19 5.24
C ARG A 125 -69.24 21.82 4.06
N THR A 126 -69.02 21.30 2.86
CA THR A 126 -69.70 21.78 1.65
C THR A 126 -71.21 21.51 1.72
N ALA A 127 -71.62 20.33 2.16
CA ALA A 127 -73.03 20.01 2.36
C ALA A 127 -73.69 20.90 3.45
N MET A 128 -72.97 21.23 4.53
CA MET A 128 -73.42 22.20 5.54
C MET A 128 -73.57 23.60 4.95
N LEU A 129 -72.60 24.05 4.17
CA LEU A 129 -72.67 25.36 3.54
C LEU A 129 -73.88 25.45 2.60
N LEU A 130 -74.11 24.42 1.79
CA LEU A 130 -75.21 24.36 0.83
C LEU A 130 -76.60 24.14 1.46
N SER A 131 -76.70 23.77 2.75
CA SER A 131 -77.98 23.73 3.46
C SER A 131 -78.44 25.14 3.89
N THR A 132 -77.51 26.08 4.03
CA THR A 132 -77.82 27.48 4.37
C THR A 132 -78.39 28.28 3.18
N PRO A 133 -79.20 29.33 3.43
CA PRO A 133 -79.64 30.23 2.36
C PRO A 133 -78.47 30.90 1.62
N GLN A 134 -77.42 31.30 2.34
CA GLN A 134 -76.26 31.99 1.78
C GLN A 134 -75.46 31.09 0.83
N GLY A 135 -75.15 29.85 1.22
CA GLY A 135 -74.44 28.91 0.35
C GLY A 135 -75.22 28.55 -0.91
N ARG A 136 -76.56 28.44 -0.81
CA ARG A 136 -77.43 28.25 -2.00
C ARG A 136 -77.38 29.45 -2.94
N GLN A 137 -77.39 30.67 -2.41
CA GLN A 137 -77.28 31.89 -3.22
C GLN A 137 -75.94 31.94 -3.96
N SER A 138 -74.83 31.69 -3.27
CA SER A 138 -73.50 31.67 -3.89
C SER A 138 -73.33 30.58 -4.96
N LEU A 139 -73.96 29.42 -4.79
CA LEU A 139 -73.98 28.38 -5.82
C LEU A 139 -74.77 28.82 -7.06
N GLN A 140 -75.91 29.50 -6.88
CA GLN A 140 -76.70 30.04 -7.99
C GLN A 140 -75.98 31.16 -8.74
N GLU A 141 -75.22 31.99 -8.04
CA GLU A 141 -74.35 33.01 -8.65
C GLU A 141 -73.26 32.36 -9.53
N ALA A 142 -72.58 31.33 -9.03
CA ALA A 142 -71.57 30.59 -9.81
C ALA A 142 -72.19 29.94 -11.08
N ARG A 143 -73.40 29.40 -10.97
CA ARG A 143 -74.18 28.85 -12.11
C ARG A 143 -74.54 29.91 -13.14
N LEU A 144 -74.98 31.08 -12.69
CA LEU A 144 -75.31 32.19 -13.57
C LEU A 144 -74.07 32.67 -14.34
N LEU A 145 -72.92 32.78 -13.68
CA LEU A 145 -71.65 33.11 -14.33
C LEU A 145 -71.24 32.04 -15.36
N ALA A 146 -71.39 30.76 -15.02
CA ALA A 146 -71.05 29.64 -15.90
C ALA A 146 -71.91 29.56 -17.17
N THR A 147 -73.20 29.93 -17.05
CA THR A 147 -74.17 29.91 -18.15
C THR A 147 -74.10 31.17 -19.03
N THR A 148 -73.75 32.32 -18.45
CA THR A 148 -73.58 33.60 -19.18
C THR A 148 -72.22 33.76 -19.87
N GLY A 149 -71.33 32.77 -19.77
CA GLY A 149 -70.04 32.73 -20.48
C GLY A 149 -68.84 33.30 -19.70
N HIS A 150 -69.05 33.82 -18.48
CA HIS A 150 -68.00 34.34 -17.59
C HIS A 150 -67.23 33.20 -16.91
N THR A 151 -66.55 32.38 -17.70
CA THR A 151 -65.99 31.08 -17.29
C THR A 151 -64.97 31.21 -16.15
N GLU A 152 -64.01 32.14 -16.24
CA GLU A 152 -62.99 32.32 -15.19
C GLU A 152 -63.60 32.80 -13.88
N GLN A 153 -64.57 33.72 -13.95
CA GLN A 153 -65.29 34.22 -12.78
C GLN A 153 -66.17 33.14 -12.16
N ALA A 154 -66.81 32.29 -12.99
CA ALA A 154 -67.57 31.15 -12.52
C ALA A 154 -66.69 30.14 -11.78
N ILE A 155 -65.51 29.81 -12.33
CA ILE A 155 -64.54 28.92 -11.68
C ILE A 155 -64.05 29.55 -10.37
N ALA A 156 -63.71 30.83 -10.37
CA ALA A 156 -63.32 31.53 -9.14
C ALA A 156 -64.43 31.55 -8.09
N SER A 157 -65.69 31.72 -8.50
CA SER A 157 -66.86 31.63 -7.61
C SER A 157 -67.06 30.23 -7.06
N TYR A 158 -66.87 29.18 -7.86
CA TYR A 158 -66.86 27.79 -7.37
C TYR A 158 -65.69 27.50 -6.43
N ASP A 159 -64.47 27.89 -6.80
CA ASP A 159 -63.27 27.69 -5.99
C ASP A 159 -63.36 28.46 -4.66
N LYS A 160 -63.99 29.65 -4.66
CA LYS A 160 -64.31 30.39 -3.44
C LYS A 160 -65.36 29.69 -2.60
N LEU A 161 -66.44 29.21 -3.22
CA LEU A 161 -67.53 28.49 -2.54
C LEU A 161 -67.02 27.22 -1.85
N PHE A 162 -66.13 26.48 -2.50
CA PHE A 162 -65.60 25.21 -2.00
C PHE A 162 -64.20 25.30 -1.38
N LYS A 163 -63.66 26.52 -1.23
CA LYS A 163 -62.30 26.81 -0.72
C LYS A 163 -61.19 26.00 -1.42
N GLY A 164 -61.26 25.90 -2.74
CA GLY A 164 -60.27 25.21 -3.58
C GLY A 164 -60.41 23.69 -3.65
N TYR A 165 -61.37 23.10 -2.92
CA TYR A 165 -61.66 21.65 -2.99
C TYR A 165 -62.80 21.37 -3.96
N PRO A 166 -62.65 20.49 -4.97
CA PRO A 166 -63.72 20.21 -5.93
C PRO A 166 -64.90 19.49 -5.26
N PRO A 167 -66.15 19.78 -5.66
CA PRO A 167 -67.33 19.09 -5.13
C PRO A 167 -67.39 17.64 -5.64
N GLU A 168 -68.11 16.77 -4.91
CA GLU A 168 -68.40 15.39 -5.30
C GLU A 168 -69.83 15.23 -5.84
N GLY A 169 -70.15 14.08 -6.44
CA GLY A 169 -71.49 13.77 -6.96
C GLY A 169 -71.87 14.56 -8.21
N GLU A 170 -73.15 14.91 -8.36
CA GLU A 170 -73.66 15.61 -9.56
C GLU A 170 -73.04 17.00 -9.76
N LEU A 171 -72.72 17.71 -8.66
CA LEU A 171 -72.04 18.99 -8.70
C LEU A 171 -70.61 18.89 -9.26
N ALA A 172 -69.97 17.72 -9.17
CA ALA A 172 -68.65 17.48 -9.76
C ALA A 172 -68.70 17.54 -11.29
N VAL A 173 -69.76 16.97 -11.90
CA VAL A 173 -69.94 17.00 -13.35
C VAL A 173 -70.10 18.45 -13.82
N GLU A 174 -70.90 19.24 -13.10
CA GLU A 174 -71.14 20.65 -13.38
C GLU A 174 -69.85 21.50 -13.25
N TYR A 175 -69.13 21.33 -12.14
CA TYR A 175 -67.86 22.02 -11.89
C TYR A 175 -66.83 21.69 -12.97
N TRP A 176 -66.53 20.40 -13.20
CA TRP A 176 -65.49 20.01 -14.16
C TRP A 176 -65.86 20.30 -15.61
N THR A 177 -67.15 20.27 -15.97
CA THR A 177 -67.59 20.73 -17.30
C THR A 177 -67.37 22.24 -17.48
N THR A 178 -67.51 23.03 -16.41
CA THR A 178 -67.20 24.46 -16.41
C THR A 178 -65.68 24.70 -16.48
N VAL A 179 -64.88 23.98 -15.69
CA VAL A 179 -63.41 24.06 -15.73
C VAL A 179 -62.86 23.68 -17.11
N ALA A 180 -63.48 22.72 -17.81
CA ALA A 180 -63.06 22.29 -19.15
C ALA A 180 -63.15 23.41 -20.20
N LYS A 181 -63.97 24.45 -19.96
CA LYS A 181 -64.04 25.64 -20.82
C LYS A 181 -62.75 26.47 -20.75
N LEU A 182 -61.99 26.40 -19.66
CA LEU A 182 -60.69 27.06 -19.51
C LEU A 182 -59.57 26.25 -20.20
N PRO A 183 -58.90 26.76 -21.27
CA PRO A 183 -57.92 25.99 -22.02
C PRO A 183 -56.77 25.43 -21.18
N ALA A 184 -56.25 26.21 -20.23
CA ALA A 184 -55.13 25.82 -19.37
C ALA A 184 -55.44 24.64 -18.43
N ARG A 185 -56.71 24.46 -18.04
CA ARG A 185 -57.15 23.39 -17.12
C ARG A 185 -58.00 22.32 -17.81
N ARG A 186 -58.11 22.37 -19.14
CA ARG A 186 -58.96 21.46 -19.92
C ARG A 186 -58.53 20.00 -19.80
N HIS A 187 -57.23 19.71 -19.82
CA HIS A 187 -56.72 18.35 -19.66
C HIS A 187 -57.05 17.75 -18.29
N GLU A 188 -56.88 18.54 -17.23
CA GLU A 188 -57.24 18.18 -15.86
C GLU A 188 -58.74 17.83 -15.78
N ALA A 189 -59.59 18.72 -16.30
CA ALA A 189 -61.04 18.55 -16.28
C ALA A 189 -61.52 17.31 -17.05
N ILE A 190 -60.96 17.04 -18.24
CA ILE A 190 -61.31 15.85 -19.02
C ILE A 190 -60.97 14.58 -18.24
N ASN A 191 -59.79 14.52 -17.61
CA ASN A 191 -59.38 13.35 -16.83
C ASN A 191 -60.31 13.10 -15.63
N GLN A 192 -60.80 14.15 -14.97
CA GLN A 192 -61.76 14.02 -13.88
C GLN A 192 -63.15 13.58 -14.37
N LEU A 193 -63.65 14.15 -15.48
CA LEU A 193 -64.91 13.72 -16.10
C LEU A 193 -64.87 12.27 -16.59
N GLN A 194 -63.72 11.79 -17.09
CA GLN A 194 -63.52 10.39 -17.44
C GLN A 194 -63.62 9.47 -16.23
N LYS A 195 -63.03 9.85 -15.08
CA LYS A 195 -63.17 9.12 -13.81
C LYS A 195 -64.62 9.07 -13.35
N ILE A 196 -65.34 10.19 -13.45
CA ILE A 196 -66.76 10.26 -13.08
C ILE A 196 -67.61 9.35 -14.01
N ASN A 197 -67.34 9.33 -15.32
CA ASN A 197 -68.04 8.47 -16.27
C ASN A 197 -67.78 6.97 -16.01
N ALA A 198 -66.59 6.60 -15.53
CA ALA A 198 -66.26 5.22 -15.19
C ALA A 198 -67.08 4.67 -14.02
N VAL A 199 -67.42 5.52 -13.04
CA VAL A 199 -68.24 5.14 -11.89
C VAL A 199 -69.75 5.33 -12.10
N SER A 200 -70.15 6.17 -13.09
CA SER A 200 -71.55 6.45 -13.43
C SER A 200 -71.84 6.28 -14.94
N PRO A 201 -71.67 5.08 -15.52
CA PRO A 201 -71.70 4.85 -16.97
C PRO A 201 -73.09 5.00 -17.63
N GLY A 202 -74.15 5.26 -16.86
CA GLY A 202 -75.52 5.48 -17.37
C GLY A 202 -75.90 6.94 -17.60
N ASN A 203 -75.01 7.90 -17.30
CA ASN A 203 -75.30 9.32 -17.45
C ASN A 203 -75.02 9.82 -18.88
N ASN A 204 -76.05 9.74 -19.74
CA ASN A 204 -75.96 10.15 -21.15
C ASN A 204 -75.61 11.64 -21.34
N ALA A 205 -75.98 12.53 -20.39
CA ALA A 205 -75.68 13.95 -20.47
C ALA A 205 -74.18 14.23 -20.25
N LEU A 206 -73.57 13.55 -19.27
CA LEU A 206 -72.12 13.56 -19.04
C LEU A 206 -71.38 13.01 -20.26
N GLN A 207 -71.83 11.88 -20.81
CA GLN A 207 -71.19 11.24 -21.96
C GLN A 207 -71.22 12.12 -23.21
N ASN A 208 -72.32 12.83 -23.46
CA ASN A 208 -72.41 13.80 -24.55
C ASN A 208 -71.40 14.95 -24.36
N ALA A 209 -71.42 15.60 -23.20
CA ALA A 209 -70.49 16.69 -22.89
C ALA A 209 -69.02 16.25 -22.99
N LEU A 210 -68.70 15.07 -22.44
CA LEU A 210 -67.36 14.50 -22.49
C LEU A 210 -66.91 14.16 -23.92
N ALA A 211 -67.78 13.56 -24.74
CA ALA A 211 -67.46 13.26 -26.14
C ALA A 211 -67.16 14.54 -26.95
N GLN A 212 -67.98 15.58 -26.79
CA GLN A 212 -67.75 16.87 -27.44
C GLN A 212 -66.43 17.52 -27.01
N LEU A 213 -66.13 17.49 -25.70
CA LEU A 213 -64.86 18.00 -25.16
C LEU A 213 -63.65 17.21 -25.68
N LEU A 214 -63.76 15.89 -25.80
CA LEU A 214 -62.71 15.04 -26.35
C LEU A 214 -62.44 15.36 -27.82
N PHE A 215 -63.47 15.55 -28.64
CA PHE A 215 -63.29 15.99 -30.02
C PHE A 215 -62.70 17.40 -30.14
N ALA A 216 -63.18 18.36 -29.33
CA ALA A 216 -62.65 19.72 -29.31
C ALA A 216 -61.19 19.80 -28.81
N SER A 217 -60.72 18.80 -28.06
CA SER A 217 -59.34 18.68 -27.59
C SER A 217 -58.45 17.81 -28.49
N GLY A 218 -58.94 17.37 -29.64
CA GLY A 218 -58.19 16.52 -30.58
C GLY A 218 -58.06 15.04 -30.17
N ARG A 219 -58.66 14.63 -29.05
CA ARG A 219 -58.63 13.26 -28.52
C ARG A 219 -59.74 12.39 -29.15
N ARG A 220 -59.68 12.22 -30.47
CA ARG A 220 -60.78 11.64 -31.26
C ARG A 220 -61.12 10.19 -30.90
N ASP A 221 -60.11 9.34 -30.70
CA ASP A 221 -60.33 7.91 -30.39
C ASP A 221 -61.08 7.73 -29.06
N GLU A 222 -60.72 8.54 -28.07
CA GLU A 222 -61.38 8.55 -26.77
C GLU A 222 -62.81 9.10 -26.87
N GLY A 223 -63.03 10.13 -27.71
CA GLY A 223 -64.36 10.66 -28.01
C GLY A 223 -65.28 9.59 -28.60
N PHE A 224 -64.79 8.82 -29.58
CA PHE A 224 -65.55 7.70 -30.16
C PHE A 224 -65.80 6.56 -29.16
N ALA A 225 -64.87 6.28 -28.24
CA ALA A 225 -65.08 5.29 -27.18
C ALA A 225 -66.22 5.69 -26.23
N VAL A 226 -66.34 6.98 -25.89
CA VAL A 226 -67.45 7.50 -25.08
C VAL A 226 -68.78 7.40 -25.83
N LEU A 227 -68.81 7.71 -27.14
CA LEU A 227 -70.02 7.52 -27.95
C LEU A 227 -70.46 6.06 -28.06
N LYS A 228 -69.51 5.10 -28.12
CA LYS A 228 -69.83 3.67 -28.04
C LYS A 228 -70.47 3.28 -26.71
N GLN A 229 -70.02 3.86 -25.60
CA GLN A 229 -70.63 3.64 -24.28
C GLN A 229 -72.04 4.23 -24.23
N MET A 230 -72.22 5.46 -24.73
CA MET A 230 -73.51 6.14 -24.82
C MET A 230 -74.51 5.37 -25.70
N ALA A 231 -74.04 4.69 -26.75
CA ALA A 231 -74.87 3.86 -27.63
C ALA A 231 -75.38 2.55 -27.00
N LYS A 232 -74.87 2.16 -25.82
CA LYS A 232 -75.37 1.00 -25.06
C LYS A 232 -76.71 1.28 -24.38
N SER A 233 -77.02 2.54 -24.09
CA SER A 233 -78.34 2.93 -23.56
C SER A 233 -79.32 3.18 -24.71
N SER A 234 -80.58 2.77 -24.55
CA SER A 234 -81.62 2.98 -25.55
C SER A 234 -81.89 4.48 -25.80
N THR A 235 -81.77 5.30 -24.76
CA THR A 235 -81.98 6.75 -24.79
C THR A 235 -80.78 7.53 -25.34
N GLY A 236 -79.56 6.99 -25.29
CA GLY A 236 -78.34 7.65 -25.77
C GLY A 236 -77.95 7.33 -27.22
N ARG A 237 -78.45 6.22 -27.79
CA ARG A 237 -78.02 5.70 -29.10
C ARG A 237 -78.23 6.67 -30.27
N SER A 238 -79.37 7.36 -30.35
CA SER A 238 -79.66 8.27 -31.46
C SER A 238 -78.74 9.50 -31.45
N ALA A 239 -78.54 10.10 -30.28
CA ALA A 239 -77.61 11.22 -30.10
C ALA A 239 -76.15 10.81 -30.38
N ALA A 240 -75.74 9.62 -29.93
CA ALA A 240 -74.41 9.08 -30.22
C ALA A 240 -74.18 8.89 -31.73
N SER A 241 -75.18 8.40 -32.46
CA SER A 241 -75.14 8.23 -33.92
C SER A 241 -74.95 9.58 -34.63
N ALA A 242 -75.73 10.59 -34.25
CA ALA A 242 -75.64 11.92 -34.86
C ALA A 242 -74.27 12.58 -34.60
N ILE A 243 -73.77 12.54 -33.36
CA ILE A 243 -72.47 13.12 -33.01
C ILE A 243 -71.34 12.40 -33.76
N TRP A 244 -71.39 11.06 -33.82
CA TRP A 244 -70.38 10.29 -34.55
C TRP A 244 -70.37 10.65 -36.04
N TYR A 245 -71.53 10.70 -36.69
CA TYR A 245 -71.62 11.03 -38.10
C TYR A 245 -71.12 12.45 -38.42
N GLN A 246 -71.45 13.43 -37.57
CA GLN A 246 -70.94 14.81 -37.71
C GLN A 246 -69.41 14.87 -37.68
N GLN A 247 -68.74 13.98 -36.93
CA GLN A 247 -67.28 13.96 -36.90
C GLN A 247 -66.63 13.39 -38.17
N ILE A 248 -67.37 12.63 -38.98
CA ILE A 248 -66.82 11.92 -40.14
C ILE A 248 -67.35 12.40 -41.49
N LYS A 249 -68.46 13.14 -41.54
CA LYS A 249 -69.12 13.57 -42.79
C LYS A 249 -68.25 14.49 -43.67
N ASP A 250 -67.43 15.35 -43.07
CA ASP A 250 -66.62 16.34 -43.82
C ASP A 250 -65.18 15.85 -44.06
N LEU A 251 -64.90 14.57 -43.82
CA LEU A 251 -63.56 14.01 -44.05
C LEU A 251 -63.26 14.03 -45.56
N PRO A 252 -62.08 14.56 -45.97
CA PRO A 252 -61.63 14.51 -47.35
C PRO A 252 -61.57 13.09 -47.87
N VAL A 253 -61.93 12.91 -49.14
CA VAL A 253 -62.01 11.60 -49.79
C VAL A 253 -60.66 10.88 -49.71
N SER A 254 -60.63 9.80 -48.94
CA SER A 254 -59.43 9.00 -48.61
C SER A 254 -59.82 7.58 -48.17
N ASP A 255 -58.86 6.66 -48.14
CA ASP A 255 -59.10 5.32 -47.59
C ASP A 255 -59.50 5.38 -46.10
N ALA A 256 -59.05 6.41 -45.38
CA ALA A 256 -59.40 6.65 -43.98
C ALA A 256 -60.85 7.11 -43.81
N SER A 257 -61.36 7.98 -44.69
CA SER A 257 -62.76 8.43 -44.65
C SER A 257 -63.72 7.30 -45.01
N VAL A 258 -63.35 6.43 -45.97
CA VAL A 258 -64.06 5.19 -46.31
C VAL A 258 -64.15 4.26 -45.10
N LYS A 259 -63.02 4.02 -44.42
CA LYS A 259 -62.99 3.17 -43.21
C LYS A 259 -63.82 3.76 -42.07
N ALA A 260 -63.75 5.08 -41.83
CA ALA A 260 -64.52 5.74 -40.79
C ALA A 260 -66.04 5.63 -41.02
N LEU A 261 -66.49 5.72 -42.28
CA LEU A 261 -67.88 5.51 -42.68
C LEU A 261 -68.29 4.03 -42.50
N GLN A 262 -67.43 3.07 -42.83
CA GLN A 262 -67.67 1.65 -42.58
C GLN A 262 -67.81 1.34 -41.08
N ASP A 263 -66.87 1.81 -40.25
CA ASP A 263 -66.89 1.62 -38.80
C ASP A 263 -68.16 2.20 -38.16
N TYR A 264 -68.58 3.39 -38.60
CA TYR A 264 -69.86 3.98 -38.19
C TYR A 264 -71.06 3.08 -38.54
N LEU A 265 -71.11 2.54 -39.77
CA LEU A 265 -72.19 1.66 -40.23
C LEU A 265 -72.20 0.28 -39.55
N THR A 266 -71.09 -0.16 -38.95
CA THR A 266 -71.09 -1.38 -38.10
C THR A 266 -71.71 -1.14 -36.72
N GLN A 267 -71.62 0.08 -36.21
CA GLN A 267 -72.06 0.42 -34.85
C GLN A 267 -73.53 0.89 -34.80
N PHE A 268 -74.04 1.46 -35.90
CA PHE A 268 -75.39 1.99 -36.02
C PHE A 268 -76.09 1.44 -37.27
N SER A 269 -77.22 0.75 -37.08
CA SER A 269 -77.93 0.04 -38.15
C SER A 269 -79.09 0.83 -38.77
N GLU A 270 -79.63 1.83 -38.06
CA GLU A 270 -80.85 2.57 -38.42
C GLU A 270 -80.74 4.06 -38.06
N GLY A 271 -81.49 4.92 -38.76
CA GLY A 271 -81.55 6.39 -38.56
C GLY A 271 -81.04 7.21 -39.74
N ASP A 272 -81.40 8.50 -39.79
CA ASP A 272 -81.11 9.39 -40.94
C ASP A 272 -79.61 9.54 -41.24
N SER A 273 -78.78 9.59 -40.19
CA SER A 273 -77.32 9.66 -40.33
C SER A 273 -76.73 8.36 -40.91
N VAL A 274 -77.38 7.20 -40.72
CA VAL A 274 -76.97 5.91 -41.33
C VAL A 274 -77.24 5.92 -42.84
N SER A 275 -78.39 6.44 -43.26
CA SER A 275 -78.73 6.59 -44.69
C SER A 275 -77.76 7.53 -45.41
N ALA A 276 -77.45 8.67 -44.80
CA ALA A 276 -76.49 9.63 -45.35
C ALA A 276 -75.07 9.04 -45.45
N ALA A 277 -74.62 8.31 -44.42
CA ALA A 277 -73.31 7.65 -44.43
C ALA A 277 -73.18 6.58 -45.54
N ARG A 278 -74.25 5.82 -45.85
CA ARG A 278 -74.24 4.85 -46.96
C ARG A 278 -74.07 5.53 -48.32
N ALA A 279 -74.78 6.63 -48.56
CA ALA A 279 -74.68 7.38 -49.80
C ALA A 279 -73.27 7.97 -49.99
N GLN A 280 -72.72 8.56 -48.93
CA GLN A 280 -71.37 9.14 -48.95
C GLN A 280 -70.28 8.08 -49.17
N LEU A 281 -70.41 6.90 -48.55
CA LEU A 281 -69.46 5.79 -48.73
C LEU A 281 -69.37 5.36 -50.20
N SER A 282 -70.51 5.25 -50.89
CA SER A 282 -70.56 4.87 -52.30
C SER A 282 -69.88 5.89 -53.22
N GLU A 283 -70.06 7.19 -52.97
CA GLU A 283 -69.46 8.25 -53.78
C GLU A 283 -67.94 8.33 -53.56
N GLN A 284 -67.48 8.22 -52.32
CA GLN A 284 -66.04 8.23 -52.02
C GLN A 284 -65.31 7.03 -52.64
N GLN A 285 -65.93 5.84 -52.64
CA GLN A 285 -65.38 4.65 -53.30
C GLN A 285 -65.21 4.83 -54.81
N LYS A 286 -66.10 5.59 -55.47
CA LYS A 286 -66.01 5.89 -56.90
C LYS A 286 -64.85 6.84 -57.23
N GLN A 287 -64.65 7.88 -56.43
CA GLN A 287 -63.56 8.86 -56.64
C GLN A 287 -62.18 8.25 -56.40
N LEU A 288 -62.04 7.38 -55.40
CA LEU A 288 -60.78 6.68 -55.09
C LEU A 288 -60.40 5.62 -56.13
N ALA A 289 -61.27 5.28 -57.08
CA ALA A 289 -60.94 4.39 -58.18
C ALA A 289 -59.94 5.01 -59.18
N ASP A 290 -59.85 6.35 -59.28
CA ASP A 290 -58.85 7.05 -60.08
C ASP A 290 -57.47 7.05 -59.36
N PRO A 291 -56.44 6.38 -59.92
CA PRO A 291 -55.11 6.32 -59.31
C PRO A 291 -54.42 7.69 -59.15
N ALA A 292 -54.67 8.64 -60.06
CA ALA A 292 -54.05 9.97 -60.01
C ALA A 292 -54.68 10.83 -58.91
N PHE A 293 -56.02 10.78 -58.79
CA PHE A 293 -56.73 11.42 -57.69
C PHE A 293 -56.34 10.82 -56.33
N ARG A 294 -56.23 9.50 -56.26
CA ARG A 294 -55.77 8.78 -55.05
C ARG A 294 -54.38 9.23 -54.63
N ALA A 295 -53.40 9.25 -55.55
CA ALA A 295 -52.03 9.68 -55.27
C ALA A 295 -51.97 11.15 -54.81
N ARG A 296 -52.72 12.05 -55.46
CA ARG A 296 -52.82 13.47 -55.07
C ARG A 296 -53.40 13.65 -53.67
N SER A 297 -54.53 13.01 -53.38
CA SER A 297 -55.21 13.11 -52.09
C SER A 297 -54.35 12.56 -50.95
N GLN A 298 -53.78 11.36 -51.14
CA GLN A 298 -52.89 10.74 -50.15
C GLN A 298 -51.63 11.58 -49.92
N GLY A 299 -51.02 12.11 -50.98
CA GLY A 299 -49.83 12.93 -50.90
C GLY A 299 -50.03 14.24 -50.14
N ILE A 300 -51.09 15.00 -50.45
CA ILE A 300 -51.38 16.26 -49.77
C ILE A 300 -51.79 16.01 -48.31
N ALA A 301 -52.59 14.97 -48.04
CA ALA A 301 -52.97 14.60 -46.68
C ALA A 301 -51.74 14.23 -45.83
N ALA A 302 -50.81 13.45 -46.39
CA ALA A 302 -49.56 13.10 -45.71
C ALA A 302 -48.71 14.35 -45.40
N VAL A 303 -48.62 15.33 -46.30
CA VAL A 303 -47.93 16.61 -46.02
C VAL A 303 -48.61 17.40 -44.90
N ASN A 304 -49.93 17.49 -44.91
CA ASN A 304 -50.68 18.19 -43.85
C ASN A 304 -50.56 17.49 -42.48
N ALA A 305 -50.38 16.16 -42.49
CA ALA A 305 -50.08 15.36 -41.30
C ALA A 305 -48.61 15.45 -40.83
N GLY A 306 -47.76 16.23 -41.50
CA GLY A 306 -46.33 16.32 -41.18
C GLY A 306 -45.49 15.13 -41.69
N GLU A 307 -46.10 14.21 -42.44
CA GLU A 307 -45.48 12.99 -42.98
C GLU A 307 -44.82 13.25 -44.35
N GLY A 308 -44.14 14.37 -44.52
CA GLY A 308 -43.54 14.78 -45.80
C GLY A 308 -42.65 13.71 -46.44
N GLY A 309 -41.96 12.89 -45.65
CA GLY A 309 -41.17 11.76 -46.15
C GLY A 309 -41.99 10.72 -46.93
N LYS A 310 -43.19 10.37 -46.46
CA LYS A 310 -44.09 9.40 -47.11
C LYS A 310 -44.84 10.02 -48.28
N ALA A 311 -45.13 11.33 -48.19
CA ALA A 311 -45.87 12.06 -49.21
C ALA A 311 -45.12 12.20 -50.54
N ILE A 312 -43.78 12.20 -50.52
CA ILE A 312 -42.97 12.52 -51.71
C ILE A 312 -43.27 11.60 -52.90
N ALA A 313 -43.34 10.28 -52.69
CA ALA A 313 -43.59 9.35 -53.80
C ALA A 313 -44.97 9.55 -54.43
N GLN A 314 -45.99 9.75 -53.58
CA GLN A 314 -47.38 9.97 -53.99
C GLN A 314 -47.55 11.32 -54.69
N LEU A 315 -46.90 12.38 -54.18
CA LEU A 315 -46.90 13.70 -54.80
C LEU A 315 -46.10 13.74 -56.09
N GLN A 316 -44.98 13.01 -56.18
CA GLN A 316 -44.25 12.84 -57.44
C GLN A 316 -45.14 12.17 -58.49
N GLN A 317 -45.84 11.10 -58.13
CA GLN A 317 -46.80 10.43 -59.02
C GLN A 317 -47.94 11.37 -59.44
N ALA A 318 -48.49 12.16 -58.50
CA ALA A 318 -49.54 13.13 -58.78
C ALA A 318 -49.08 14.24 -59.73
N VAL A 319 -47.89 14.82 -59.48
CA VAL A 319 -47.29 15.87 -60.32
C VAL A 319 -46.89 15.33 -61.70
N SER A 320 -46.46 14.07 -61.80
CA SER A 320 -46.18 13.44 -63.09
C SER A 320 -47.46 13.19 -63.90
N ALA A 321 -48.56 12.83 -63.25
CA ALA A 321 -49.85 12.58 -63.90
C ALA A 321 -50.59 13.86 -64.31
N ARG A 322 -50.43 14.95 -63.54
CA ARG A 322 -51.00 16.28 -63.84
C ARG A 322 -49.92 17.35 -63.64
N GLN A 323 -49.25 17.71 -64.72
CA GLN A 323 -48.10 18.63 -64.69
C GLN A 323 -48.49 20.09 -64.43
N ASP A 324 -49.78 20.42 -64.49
CA ASP A 324 -50.36 21.74 -64.27
C ASP A 324 -50.89 21.95 -62.83
N ASP A 325 -50.79 20.95 -61.95
CA ASP A 325 -51.28 21.02 -60.58
C ASP A 325 -50.30 21.77 -59.65
N SER A 326 -50.39 23.10 -59.65
CA SER A 326 -49.56 23.98 -58.81
C SER A 326 -49.65 23.67 -57.30
N GLU A 327 -50.79 23.16 -56.83
CA GLU A 327 -51.00 22.80 -55.42
C GLU A 327 -50.24 21.50 -55.07
N ALA A 328 -50.25 20.50 -55.96
CA ALA A 328 -49.44 19.29 -55.78
C ALA A 328 -47.93 19.58 -55.84
N VAL A 329 -47.49 20.52 -56.69
CA VAL A 329 -46.08 20.97 -56.76
C VAL A 329 -45.68 21.74 -55.50
N GLY A 330 -46.54 22.64 -55.00
CA GLY A 330 -46.31 23.35 -53.74
C GLY A 330 -46.29 22.40 -52.53
N ALA A 331 -47.21 21.43 -52.48
CA ALA A 331 -47.22 20.36 -51.48
C ALA A 331 -45.95 19.50 -51.56
N LEU A 332 -45.41 19.20 -52.75
CA LEU A 332 -44.15 18.49 -52.91
C LEU A 332 -42.97 19.31 -52.35
N GLY A 333 -42.96 20.63 -52.55
CA GLY A 333 -42.00 21.52 -51.91
C GLY A 333 -42.09 21.51 -50.39
N GLN A 334 -43.30 21.50 -49.84
CA GLN A 334 -43.54 21.38 -48.41
C GLN A 334 -43.11 20.00 -47.86
N ALA A 335 -43.32 18.93 -48.61
CA ALA A 335 -42.87 17.59 -48.28
C ALA A 335 -41.34 17.50 -48.17
N TYR A 336 -40.61 18.09 -49.15
CA TYR A 336 -39.16 18.21 -49.09
C TYR A 336 -38.69 19.07 -47.92
N SER A 337 -39.40 20.16 -47.62
CA SER A 337 -39.11 21.02 -46.46
C SER A 337 -39.21 20.25 -45.13
N GLN A 338 -40.29 19.47 -44.95
CA GLN A 338 -40.51 18.61 -43.78
C GLN A 338 -39.47 17.48 -43.65
N ARG A 339 -38.95 16.98 -44.77
CA ARG A 339 -37.84 16.00 -44.80
C ARG A 339 -36.46 16.62 -44.53
N GLY A 340 -36.37 17.96 -44.43
CA GLY A 340 -35.10 18.68 -44.30
C GLY A 340 -34.32 18.83 -45.61
N ASP A 341 -34.89 18.45 -46.76
CA ASP A 341 -34.29 18.60 -48.08
C ASP A 341 -34.55 20.03 -48.61
N ARG A 342 -33.89 21.01 -47.98
CA ARG A 342 -34.13 22.44 -48.21
C ARG A 342 -33.87 22.85 -49.67
N ALA A 343 -32.87 22.25 -50.32
CA ALA A 343 -32.53 22.54 -51.71
C ALA A 343 -33.66 22.16 -52.68
N ARG A 344 -34.21 20.94 -52.55
CA ARG A 344 -35.36 20.53 -53.37
C ARG A 344 -36.63 21.28 -53.01
N ALA A 345 -36.82 21.60 -51.73
CA ALA A 345 -37.95 22.41 -51.27
C ALA A 345 -37.98 23.79 -51.96
N VAL A 346 -36.85 24.50 -51.93
CA VAL A 346 -36.67 25.81 -52.61
C VAL A 346 -37.05 25.71 -54.09
N ALA A 347 -36.49 24.73 -54.81
CA ALA A 347 -36.76 24.54 -56.24
C ALA A 347 -38.25 24.27 -56.55
N GLN A 348 -38.93 23.48 -55.72
CA GLN A 348 -40.36 23.20 -55.93
C GLN A 348 -41.26 24.38 -55.55
N PHE A 349 -40.91 25.17 -54.53
CA PHE A 349 -41.66 26.39 -54.21
C PHE A 349 -41.50 27.46 -55.29
N GLU A 350 -40.29 27.66 -55.81
CA GLU A 350 -40.05 28.55 -56.96
C GLU A 350 -40.88 28.10 -58.17
N LYS A 351 -40.95 26.79 -58.43
CA LYS A 351 -41.78 26.21 -59.49
C LYS A 351 -43.28 26.43 -59.26
N ALA A 352 -43.79 26.17 -58.05
CA ALA A 352 -45.20 26.37 -57.71
C ALA A 352 -45.63 27.84 -57.87
N LEU A 353 -44.78 28.78 -57.45
CA LEU A 353 -45.02 30.22 -57.57
C LEU A 353 -45.02 30.71 -59.02
N ALA A 354 -44.19 30.11 -59.89
CA ALA A 354 -44.18 30.40 -61.31
C ALA A 354 -45.41 29.85 -62.05
N MET A 355 -45.95 28.70 -61.62
CA MET A 355 -47.07 28.02 -62.27
C MET A 355 -48.43 28.67 -62.01
N ALA A 356 -48.66 29.25 -60.83
CA ALA A 356 -49.95 29.87 -60.50
C ALA A 356 -49.75 31.23 -59.78
N PRO A 357 -49.45 32.30 -60.53
CA PRO A 357 -49.11 33.61 -59.98
C PRO A 357 -50.21 34.26 -59.13
N HIS A 358 -51.47 33.88 -59.35
CA HIS A 358 -52.67 34.41 -58.68
C HIS A 358 -53.39 33.37 -57.80
N SER A 359 -52.71 32.30 -57.37
CA SER A 359 -53.33 31.28 -56.49
C SER A 359 -53.51 31.76 -55.05
N SER A 360 -54.53 31.24 -54.36
CA SER A 360 -54.77 31.47 -52.92
C SER A 360 -53.64 30.94 -52.03
N SER A 361 -52.81 30.02 -52.54
CA SER A 361 -51.69 29.40 -51.81
C SER A 361 -50.36 30.17 -51.98
N ARG A 362 -50.34 31.29 -52.71
CA ARG A 362 -49.10 32.05 -53.02
C ARG A 362 -48.34 32.49 -51.77
N ASP A 363 -49.00 33.21 -50.85
CA ASP A 363 -48.36 33.78 -49.65
C ASP A 363 -47.73 32.68 -48.77
N LYS A 364 -48.39 31.51 -48.73
CA LYS A 364 -47.88 30.31 -48.07
C LYS A 364 -46.56 29.85 -48.72
N TRP A 365 -46.50 29.74 -50.04
CA TRP A 365 -45.29 29.32 -50.75
C TRP A 365 -44.15 30.32 -50.66
N GLU A 366 -44.42 31.63 -50.72
CA GLU A 366 -43.40 32.68 -50.54
C GLU A 366 -42.77 32.64 -49.13
N SER A 367 -43.62 32.51 -48.11
CA SER A 367 -43.15 32.40 -46.72
C SER A 367 -42.28 31.15 -46.51
N LEU A 368 -42.74 30.00 -47.01
CA LEU A 368 -41.96 28.75 -46.95
C LEU A 368 -40.65 28.85 -47.75
N LEU A 369 -40.65 29.48 -48.92
CA LEU A 369 -39.44 29.71 -49.72
C LEU A 369 -38.41 30.54 -48.95
N LYS A 370 -38.82 31.65 -48.32
CA LYS A 370 -37.93 32.52 -47.54
C LYS A 370 -37.24 31.75 -46.40
N VAL A 371 -38.01 31.03 -45.60
CA VAL A 371 -37.49 30.24 -44.47
C VAL A 371 -36.54 29.13 -44.96
N ASN A 372 -36.92 28.40 -46.02
CA ASN A 372 -36.06 27.33 -46.55
C ASN A 372 -34.77 27.86 -47.18
N ARG A 373 -34.80 29.05 -47.82
CA ARG A 373 -33.61 29.69 -48.39
C ARG A 373 -32.64 30.16 -47.29
N TYR A 374 -33.15 30.74 -46.21
CA TYR A 374 -32.32 31.12 -45.05
C TYR A 374 -31.57 29.91 -44.48
N TRP A 375 -32.29 28.86 -44.10
CA TRP A 375 -31.67 27.67 -43.48
C TRP A 375 -30.76 26.90 -44.45
N LEU A 376 -31.04 26.94 -45.76
CA LEU A 376 -30.14 26.37 -46.78
C LEU A 376 -28.79 27.12 -46.81
N LEU A 377 -28.81 28.45 -46.72
CA LEU A 377 -27.59 29.27 -46.69
C LEU A 377 -26.80 29.04 -45.40
N ILE A 378 -27.47 28.92 -44.24
CA ILE A 378 -26.81 28.52 -42.98
C ILE A 378 -26.12 27.15 -43.14
N GLN A 379 -26.83 26.14 -43.66
CA GLN A 379 -26.29 24.80 -43.87
C GLN A 379 -25.07 24.79 -44.83
N GLN A 380 -25.11 25.61 -45.88
CA GLN A 380 -23.98 25.78 -46.81
C GLN A 380 -22.80 26.49 -46.14
N GLY A 381 -23.07 27.49 -45.29
CA GLY A 381 -22.07 28.15 -44.46
C GLY A 381 -21.37 27.18 -43.51
N ASP A 382 -22.13 26.38 -42.76
CA ASP A 382 -21.61 25.40 -41.81
C ASP A 382 -20.77 24.32 -42.51
N ALA A 383 -21.23 23.84 -43.67
CA ALA A 383 -20.50 22.86 -44.47
C ALA A 383 -19.17 23.44 -45.00
N ALA A 384 -19.18 24.69 -45.48
CA ALA A 384 -17.97 25.37 -45.93
C ALA A 384 -16.98 25.63 -44.78
N LEU A 385 -17.47 26.00 -43.60
CA LEU A 385 -16.65 26.19 -42.40
C LEU A 385 -15.99 24.88 -41.96
N LYS A 386 -16.76 23.77 -41.93
CA LYS A 386 -16.24 22.42 -41.62
C LYS A 386 -15.19 21.94 -42.64
N ALA A 387 -15.35 22.30 -43.90
CA ALA A 387 -14.38 22.05 -44.97
C ALA A 387 -13.17 23.02 -44.95
N ASN A 388 -13.10 23.91 -43.95
CA ASN A 388 -12.08 24.95 -43.81
C ASN A 388 -12.04 25.97 -44.98
N ASN A 389 -13.14 26.10 -45.73
CA ASN A 389 -13.28 27.11 -46.78
C ASN A 389 -13.90 28.40 -46.22
N LEU A 390 -13.09 29.14 -45.46
CA LEU A 390 -13.53 30.25 -44.62
C LEU A 390 -14.11 31.43 -45.41
N ALA A 391 -13.66 31.66 -46.65
CA ALA A 391 -14.18 32.75 -47.48
C ALA A 391 -15.58 32.44 -48.03
N GLN A 392 -15.81 31.18 -48.38
CA GLN A 392 -17.12 30.74 -48.86
C GLN A 392 -18.14 30.66 -47.72
N ALA A 393 -17.73 30.19 -46.54
CA ALA A 393 -18.56 30.17 -45.35
C ALA A 393 -19.06 31.58 -44.98
N GLU A 394 -18.15 32.55 -44.94
CA GLU A 394 -18.47 33.95 -44.66
C GLU A 394 -19.52 34.51 -45.64
N ARG A 395 -19.37 34.25 -46.95
CA ARG A 395 -20.33 34.70 -47.97
C ARG A 395 -21.72 34.10 -47.75
N PHE A 396 -21.82 32.81 -47.44
CA PHE A 396 -23.09 32.16 -47.21
C PHE A 396 -23.80 32.70 -45.96
N TYR A 397 -23.09 32.93 -44.86
CA TYR A 397 -23.69 33.54 -43.67
C TYR A 397 -24.10 35.01 -43.89
N GLN A 398 -23.33 35.79 -44.67
CA GLN A 398 -23.72 37.14 -45.07
C GLN A 398 -24.99 37.13 -45.93
N GLN A 399 -25.11 36.19 -46.87
CA GLN A 399 -26.31 36.01 -47.67
C GLN A 399 -27.50 35.57 -46.81
N ALA A 400 -27.31 34.65 -45.87
CA ALA A 400 -28.36 34.23 -44.93
C ALA A 400 -28.89 35.43 -44.13
N ARG A 401 -27.97 36.26 -43.61
CA ARG A 401 -28.32 37.50 -42.89
C ARG A 401 -29.11 38.51 -43.74
N ALA A 402 -28.90 38.52 -45.07
CA ALA A 402 -29.67 39.36 -45.98
C ALA A 402 -31.09 38.81 -46.23
N VAL A 403 -31.29 37.50 -46.15
CA VAL A 403 -32.61 36.84 -46.27
C VAL A 403 -33.43 37.02 -44.99
N ASP A 404 -32.81 36.86 -43.83
CA ASP A 404 -33.41 37.11 -42.52
C ASP A 404 -32.35 37.69 -41.57
N ASN A 405 -32.59 38.91 -41.09
CA ASN A 405 -31.71 39.62 -40.17
C ASN A 405 -32.17 39.53 -38.70
N THR A 406 -33.27 38.84 -38.44
CA THR A 406 -33.85 38.70 -37.09
C THR A 406 -33.33 37.45 -36.35
N ASP A 407 -32.84 36.45 -37.09
CA ASP A 407 -32.29 35.21 -36.53
C ASP A 407 -30.78 35.32 -36.21
N SER A 408 -30.36 34.71 -35.10
CA SER A 408 -29.01 34.82 -34.53
C SER A 408 -27.96 33.89 -35.19
N TYR A 409 -28.36 32.83 -35.90
CA TYR A 409 -27.45 31.80 -36.42
C TYR A 409 -26.52 32.29 -37.53
N ALA A 410 -26.96 33.25 -38.36
CA ALA A 410 -26.08 33.87 -39.36
C ALA A 410 -24.95 34.67 -38.71
N VAL A 411 -25.20 35.32 -37.57
CA VAL A 411 -24.19 36.09 -36.83
C VAL A 411 -23.27 35.16 -36.03
N LEU A 412 -23.82 34.07 -35.47
CA LEU A 412 -23.05 33.01 -34.84
C LEU A 412 -22.01 32.42 -35.80
N GLY A 413 -22.44 32.04 -37.01
CA GLY A 413 -21.55 31.46 -38.03
C GLY A 413 -20.44 32.41 -38.47
N LEU A 414 -20.68 33.73 -38.52
CA LEU A 414 -19.62 34.72 -38.74
C LEU A 414 -18.61 34.77 -37.60
N GLY A 415 -19.06 34.57 -36.35
CA GLY A 415 -18.18 34.40 -35.19
C GLY A 415 -17.33 33.14 -35.27
N ASP A 416 -17.91 32.02 -35.69
CA ASP A 416 -17.18 30.76 -35.87
C ASP A 416 -16.15 30.84 -37.01
N VAL A 417 -16.46 31.53 -38.11
CA VAL A 417 -15.50 31.84 -39.19
C VAL A 417 -14.34 32.69 -38.66
N ALA A 418 -14.62 33.71 -37.85
CA ALA A 418 -13.59 34.54 -37.24
C ALA A 418 -12.68 33.75 -36.29
N MET A 419 -13.25 32.84 -35.47
CA MET A 419 -12.48 31.91 -34.64
C MET A 419 -11.57 31.02 -35.47
N ALA A 420 -12.08 30.43 -36.55
CA ALA A 420 -11.29 29.58 -37.45
C ALA A 420 -10.15 30.35 -38.14
N ARG A 421 -10.33 31.66 -38.41
CA ARG A 421 -9.28 32.57 -38.90
C ARG A 421 -8.28 33.03 -37.83
N LYS A 422 -8.48 32.63 -36.56
CA LYS A 422 -7.74 33.12 -35.39
C LYS A 422 -7.90 34.63 -35.16
N ASP A 423 -8.96 35.25 -35.69
CA ASP A 423 -9.32 36.63 -35.40
C ASP A 423 -10.19 36.68 -34.14
N ASN A 424 -9.52 36.59 -33.00
CA ASN A 424 -10.14 36.55 -31.68
C ASN A 424 -11.01 37.79 -31.40
N ALA A 425 -10.63 38.96 -31.93
CA ALA A 425 -11.35 40.21 -31.68
C ALA A 425 -12.66 40.27 -32.47
N ALA A 426 -12.66 39.83 -33.74
CA ALA A 426 -13.88 39.73 -34.52
C ALA A 426 -14.81 38.63 -33.98
N ALA A 427 -14.27 37.47 -33.59
CA ALA A 427 -15.04 36.39 -33.00
C ALA A 427 -15.77 36.80 -31.71
N GLU A 428 -15.06 37.46 -30.79
CA GLU A 428 -15.64 37.97 -29.55
C GLU A 428 -16.81 38.92 -29.82
N ARG A 429 -16.66 39.85 -30.77
CA ARG A 429 -17.73 40.79 -31.15
C ARG A 429 -18.96 40.07 -31.72
N TYR A 430 -18.78 39.11 -32.61
CA TYR A 430 -19.90 38.36 -33.22
C TYR A 430 -20.61 37.45 -32.22
N TYR A 431 -19.89 36.78 -31.32
CA TYR A 431 -20.54 35.99 -30.26
C TYR A 431 -21.29 36.86 -29.26
N GLN A 432 -20.74 38.01 -28.85
CA GLN A 432 -21.46 38.98 -28.02
C GLN A 432 -22.67 39.58 -28.73
N GLN A 433 -22.60 39.77 -30.05
CA GLN A 433 -23.76 40.20 -30.83
C GLN A 433 -24.84 39.11 -30.90
N THR A 434 -24.43 37.86 -31.09
CA THR A 434 -25.33 36.69 -31.08
C THR A 434 -26.08 36.61 -29.74
N LEU A 435 -25.39 36.77 -28.60
CA LEU A 435 -26.01 36.77 -27.27
C LEU A 435 -26.90 37.98 -26.99
N ARG A 436 -26.67 39.12 -27.67
CA ARG A 436 -27.58 40.28 -27.61
C ARG A 436 -28.87 40.04 -28.40
N MET A 437 -28.80 39.29 -29.50
CA MET A 437 -29.96 38.92 -30.31
C MET A 437 -30.74 37.76 -29.68
N ASP A 438 -30.03 36.78 -29.14
CA ASP A 438 -30.57 35.60 -28.48
C ASP A 438 -29.70 35.26 -27.25
N SER A 439 -30.14 35.73 -26.09
CA SER A 439 -29.46 35.47 -24.81
C SER A 439 -29.39 33.99 -24.42
N GLY A 440 -30.23 33.14 -25.03
CA GLY A 440 -30.28 31.70 -24.82
C GLY A 440 -29.35 30.89 -25.73
N ASN A 441 -28.64 31.51 -26.68
CA ASN A 441 -27.82 30.82 -27.66
C ASN A 441 -26.58 30.16 -27.03
N THR A 442 -26.69 28.86 -26.73
CA THR A 442 -25.64 28.07 -26.05
C THR A 442 -24.36 27.93 -26.86
N ASN A 443 -24.43 27.97 -28.20
CA ASN A 443 -23.26 27.88 -29.07
C ASN A 443 -22.39 29.15 -28.96
N ALA A 444 -23.01 30.33 -28.86
CA ALA A 444 -22.27 31.57 -28.63
C ALA A 444 -21.62 31.63 -27.24
N VAL A 445 -22.32 31.14 -26.19
CA VAL A 445 -21.75 30.99 -24.84
C VAL A 445 -20.52 30.08 -24.86
N ARG A 446 -20.63 28.92 -25.51
CA ARG A 446 -19.52 27.97 -25.68
C ARG A 446 -18.37 28.55 -26.48
N GLY A 447 -18.65 29.28 -27.56
CA GLY A 447 -17.66 30.00 -28.36
C GLY A 447 -16.84 30.99 -27.53
N LEU A 448 -17.50 31.83 -26.72
CA LEU A 448 -16.84 32.76 -25.80
C LEU A 448 -16.07 32.05 -24.67
N ALA A 449 -16.64 31.01 -24.06
CA ALA A 449 -15.98 30.25 -23.01
C ALA A 449 -14.67 29.61 -23.51
N ASN A 450 -14.69 29.02 -24.71
CA ASN A 450 -13.50 28.46 -25.35
C ASN A 450 -12.48 29.53 -25.72
N LEU A 451 -12.92 30.65 -26.29
CA LEU A 451 -12.05 31.77 -26.63
C LEU A 451 -11.33 32.34 -25.39
N TYR A 452 -12.06 32.55 -24.29
CA TYR A 452 -11.46 33.05 -23.05
C TYR A 452 -10.55 32.03 -22.38
N ARG A 453 -10.88 30.73 -22.44
CA ARG A 453 -9.99 29.66 -21.95
C ARG A 453 -8.64 29.64 -22.68
N GLN A 454 -8.63 29.89 -24.00
CA GLN A 454 -7.40 30.01 -24.77
C GLN A 454 -6.56 31.24 -24.40
N GLN A 455 -7.18 32.31 -23.91
CA GLN A 455 -6.49 33.52 -23.50
C GLN A 455 -5.91 33.41 -22.08
N SER A 456 -6.74 33.07 -21.09
CA SER A 456 -6.29 32.72 -19.75
C SER A 456 -7.38 32.01 -18.93
N PRO A 457 -7.01 31.09 -18.01
CA PRO A 457 -7.96 30.45 -17.11
C PRO A 457 -8.76 31.45 -16.27
N GLN A 458 -8.14 32.56 -15.86
CA GLN A 458 -8.78 33.59 -15.04
C GLN A 458 -9.88 34.32 -15.82
N LYS A 459 -9.65 34.62 -17.12
CA LYS A 459 -10.64 35.28 -17.96
C LYS A 459 -11.84 34.37 -18.23
N ALA A 460 -11.58 33.07 -18.46
CA ALA A 460 -12.64 32.08 -18.60
C ALA A 460 -13.49 31.95 -17.33
N ALA A 461 -12.86 31.85 -16.15
CA ALA A 461 -13.57 31.76 -14.88
C ALA A 461 -14.44 33.00 -14.59
N ALA A 462 -13.92 34.20 -14.87
CA ALA A 462 -14.69 35.44 -14.70
C ALA A 462 -15.92 35.50 -15.62
N PHE A 463 -15.80 35.02 -16.86
CA PHE A 463 -16.93 34.90 -17.77
C PHE A 463 -17.94 33.84 -17.31
N ILE A 464 -17.49 32.65 -16.93
CA ILE A 464 -18.37 31.58 -16.43
C ILE A 464 -19.17 32.05 -15.20
N ALA A 465 -18.53 32.81 -14.31
CA ALA A 465 -19.16 33.39 -13.14
C ALA A 465 -20.27 34.41 -13.48
N SER A 466 -20.18 35.12 -14.61
CA SER A 466 -21.20 36.10 -15.03
C SER A 466 -22.41 35.46 -15.74
N LEU A 467 -22.34 34.17 -16.11
CA LEU A 467 -23.43 33.46 -16.78
C LEU A 467 -24.58 33.11 -15.83
N SER A 468 -25.80 33.09 -16.37
CA SER A 468 -26.99 32.56 -15.69
C SER A 468 -26.91 31.05 -15.49
N ALA A 469 -27.71 30.50 -14.56
CA ALA A 469 -27.72 29.06 -14.28
C ALA A 469 -28.02 28.18 -15.51
N SER A 470 -28.88 28.65 -16.43
CA SER A 470 -29.19 27.92 -17.67
C SER A 470 -28.02 27.93 -18.65
N GLN A 471 -27.33 29.07 -18.80
CA GLN A 471 -26.17 29.19 -19.68
C GLN A 471 -24.97 28.40 -19.13
N ARG A 472 -24.76 28.42 -17.80
CA ARG A 472 -23.66 27.71 -17.16
C ARG A 472 -23.76 26.19 -17.34
N ARG A 473 -24.97 25.62 -17.23
CA ARG A 473 -25.23 24.19 -17.54
C ARG A 473 -24.83 23.79 -18.95
N SER A 474 -24.86 24.70 -19.92
CA SER A 474 -24.51 24.41 -21.31
C SER A 474 -22.99 24.26 -21.56
N ILE A 475 -22.16 24.64 -20.58
CA ILE A 475 -20.68 24.59 -20.64
C ILE A 475 -20.06 23.93 -19.39
N ASP A 476 -20.84 23.12 -18.67
CA ASP A 476 -20.41 22.41 -17.44
C ASP A 476 -19.16 21.53 -17.66
N ASP A 477 -19.00 20.98 -18.86
CA ASP A 477 -17.78 20.27 -19.29
C ASP A 477 -16.52 21.17 -19.26
N ILE A 478 -16.64 22.43 -19.70
CA ILE A 478 -15.54 23.39 -19.71
C ILE A 478 -15.21 23.85 -18.28
N GLU A 479 -16.23 24.08 -17.45
CA GLU A 479 -16.07 24.47 -16.04
C GLU A 479 -15.38 23.35 -15.23
N ARG A 480 -15.79 22.09 -15.38
CA ARG A 480 -15.14 20.94 -14.74
C ARG A 480 -13.68 20.76 -15.18
N SER A 481 -13.39 20.95 -16.48
CA SER A 481 -12.02 20.86 -16.99
C SER A 481 -11.11 21.91 -16.34
N LEU A 482 -11.56 23.15 -16.24
CA LEU A 482 -10.79 24.23 -15.62
C LEU A 482 -10.51 23.97 -14.13
N GLU A 483 -11.50 23.44 -13.39
CA GLU A 483 -11.29 23.09 -11.99
C GLU A 483 -10.34 21.89 -11.83
N ASN A 484 -10.41 20.90 -12.70
CA ASN A 484 -9.47 19.76 -12.69
C ASN A 484 -8.02 20.23 -12.90
N ASP A 485 -7.79 21.12 -13.88
CA ASP A 485 -6.45 21.68 -14.17
C ASP A 485 -5.91 22.49 -12.98
N ARG A 486 -6.77 23.30 -12.34
CA ARG A 486 -6.40 24.07 -11.14
C ARG A 486 -6.00 23.16 -9.98
N LEU A 487 -6.80 22.14 -9.69
CA LEU A 487 -6.51 21.17 -8.63
C LEU A 487 -5.23 20.37 -8.94
N ALA A 488 -4.95 20.09 -10.21
CA ALA A 488 -3.73 19.41 -10.63
C ALA A 488 -2.47 20.21 -10.26
N GLN A 489 -2.45 21.52 -10.60
CA GLN A 489 -1.32 22.40 -10.29
C GLN A 489 -1.10 22.55 -8.78
N GLN A 490 -2.18 22.64 -7.99
CA GLN A 490 -2.10 22.72 -6.54
C GLN A 490 -1.56 21.42 -5.93
N ALA A 491 -1.97 20.26 -6.44
CA ALA A 491 -1.48 18.96 -5.98
C ALA A 491 0.02 18.81 -6.26
N GLU A 492 0.47 19.16 -7.48
CA GLU A 492 1.89 19.10 -7.86
C GLU A 492 2.78 20.01 -6.99
N THR A 493 2.27 21.19 -6.61
CA THR A 493 2.98 22.08 -5.67
C THR A 493 3.17 21.39 -4.31
N LEU A 494 2.11 20.79 -3.75
CA LEU A 494 2.17 20.10 -2.45
C LEU A 494 3.04 18.84 -2.49
N GLU A 495 3.03 18.10 -3.59
CA GLU A 495 3.92 16.96 -3.83
C GLU A 495 5.40 17.40 -3.76
N SER A 496 5.75 18.53 -4.38
CA SER A 496 7.13 19.07 -4.36
C SER A 496 7.58 19.52 -2.96
N GLU A 497 6.64 19.89 -2.09
CA GLU A 497 6.88 20.27 -0.70
C GLU A 497 6.89 19.06 0.27
N GLY A 498 6.67 17.84 -0.22
CA GLY A 498 6.58 16.64 0.61
C GLY A 498 5.28 16.52 1.43
N LYS A 499 4.25 17.32 1.11
CA LYS A 499 2.95 17.35 1.82
C LYS A 499 1.96 16.35 1.22
N TRP A 500 2.33 15.07 1.21
CA TRP A 500 1.62 13.98 0.51
C TRP A 500 0.15 13.82 0.90
N ALA A 501 -0.20 13.93 2.19
CA ALA A 501 -1.58 13.79 2.66
C ALA A 501 -2.50 14.89 2.13
N GLN A 502 -1.98 16.11 1.95
CA GLN A 502 -2.75 17.25 1.40
C GLN A 502 -2.90 17.12 -0.12
N ALA A 503 -1.85 16.68 -0.81
CA ALA A 503 -1.91 16.37 -2.24
C ALA A 503 -2.93 15.27 -2.55
N ALA A 504 -2.98 14.21 -1.74
CA ALA A 504 -3.97 13.14 -1.85
C ALA A 504 -5.42 13.66 -1.77
N GLU A 505 -5.69 14.65 -0.91
CA GLU A 505 -7.04 15.24 -0.81
C GLU A 505 -7.44 16.01 -2.07
N LEU A 506 -6.50 16.69 -2.71
CA LEU A 506 -6.76 17.34 -4.00
C LEU A 506 -7.01 16.30 -5.10
N HIS A 507 -6.25 15.21 -5.16
CA HIS A 507 -6.52 14.14 -6.13
C HIS A 507 -7.84 13.40 -5.86
N ARG A 508 -8.32 13.30 -4.61
CA ARG A 508 -9.69 12.81 -4.33
C ARG A 508 -10.76 13.71 -4.95
N ARG A 509 -10.59 15.03 -4.86
CA ARG A 509 -11.50 16.00 -5.51
C ARG A 509 -11.44 15.89 -7.02
N ARG A 510 -10.25 15.72 -7.59
CA ARG A 510 -10.08 15.48 -9.04
C ARG A 510 -10.73 14.19 -9.49
N LEU A 511 -10.59 13.12 -8.71
CA LEU A 511 -11.24 11.83 -9.00
C LEU A 511 -12.77 11.94 -8.89
N ALA A 512 -13.30 12.82 -8.04
CA ALA A 512 -14.74 13.10 -8.02
C ALA A 512 -15.25 13.82 -9.28
N LEU A 513 -14.39 14.59 -9.97
CA LEU A 513 -14.71 15.23 -11.26
C LEU A 513 -14.65 14.23 -12.43
N ASP A 514 -13.74 13.26 -12.38
CA ASP A 514 -13.61 12.16 -13.36
C ASP A 514 -13.34 10.81 -12.67
N PRO A 515 -14.40 10.10 -12.21
CA PRO A 515 -14.26 8.86 -11.45
C PRO A 515 -13.57 7.71 -12.19
N GLY A 516 -13.45 7.78 -13.52
CA GLY A 516 -12.82 6.75 -14.34
C GLY A 516 -11.35 7.02 -14.68
N SER A 517 -10.76 8.08 -14.15
CA SER A 517 -9.41 8.51 -14.51
C SER A 517 -8.32 7.59 -13.95
N VAL A 518 -7.63 6.87 -14.84
CA VAL A 518 -6.52 5.97 -14.49
C VAL A 518 -5.37 6.74 -13.82
N TRP A 519 -4.95 7.83 -14.45
CA TRP A 519 -3.78 8.59 -14.00
C TRP A 519 -4.02 9.40 -12.72
N VAL A 520 -5.24 9.90 -12.49
CA VAL A 520 -5.59 10.54 -11.21
C VAL A 520 -5.63 9.50 -10.09
N THR A 521 -6.16 8.30 -10.35
CA THR A 521 -6.16 7.21 -9.36
C THR A 521 -4.74 6.75 -9.02
N TYR A 522 -3.86 6.65 -10.02
CA TYR A 522 -2.44 6.36 -9.81
C TYR A 522 -1.74 7.43 -8.94
N ARG A 523 -1.91 8.72 -9.28
CA ARG A 523 -1.34 9.84 -8.49
C ARG A 523 -1.85 9.83 -7.05
N LEU A 524 -3.17 9.69 -6.86
CA LEU A 524 -3.79 9.56 -5.54
C LEU A 524 -3.19 8.41 -4.74
N SER A 525 -3.06 7.23 -5.36
CA SER A 525 -2.56 6.03 -4.69
C SER A 525 -1.09 6.17 -4.31
N ARG A 526 -0.28 6.82 -5.16
CA ARG A 526 1.12 7.14 -4.86
C ARG A 526 1.23 8.09 -3.66
N ASP A 527 0.45 9.17 -3.63
CA ASP A 527 0.51 10.15 -2.54
C ASP A 527 -0.02 9.57 -1.23
N LEU A 528 -1.05 8.71 -1.28
CA LEU A 528 -1.53 7.94 -0.12
C LEU A 528 -0.45 6.98 0.42
N TRP A 529 0.33 6.36 -0.47
CA TRP A 529 1.44 5.49 -0.08
C TRP A 529 2.54 6.27 0.63
N GLN A 530 2.97 7.41 0.08
CA GLN A 530 3.97 8.29 0.69
C GLN A 530 3.49 8.90 2.02
N ALA A 531 2.19 9.08 2.19
CA ALA A 531 1.57 9.50 3.46
C ALA A 531 1.41 8.37 4.50
N GLY A 532 1.88 7.14 4.22
CA GLY A 532 1.76 5.98 5.11
C GLY A 532 0.38 5.29 5.11
N GLN A 533 -0.55 5.72 4.24
CA GLN A 533 -1.92 5.18 4.14
C GLN A 533 -2.01 4.02 3.13
N HIS A 534 -1.13 3.03 3.26
CA HIS A 534 -0.94 1.94 2.29
C HIS A 534 -2.22 1.17 1.95
N ALA A 535 -3.04 0.84 2.95
CA ALA A 535 -4.28 0.10 2.75
C ALA A 535 -5.29 0.86 1.87
N GLN A 536 -5.36 2.19 2.01
CA GLN A 536 -6.24 3.01 1.18
C GLN A 536 -5.71 3.10 -0.26
N ALA A 537 -4.39 3.28 -0.42
CA ALA A 537 -3.75 3.28 -1.73
C ALA A 537 -4.00 1.97 -2.50
N ASP A 538 -3.81 0.82 -1.85
CA ASP A 538 -4.06 -0.49 -2.45
C ASP A 538 -5.54 -0.72 -2.80
N ALA A 539 -6.46 -0.15 -2.03
CA ALA A 539 -7.90 -0.23 -2.30
C ALA A 539 -8.28 0.57 -3.56
N GLN A 540 -7.70 1.77 -3.75
CA GLN A 540 -7.94 2.59 -4.93
C GLN A 540 -7.49 1.89 -6.22
N MET A 541 -6.26 1.35 -6.23
CA MET A 541 -5.76 0.66 -7.43
C MET A 541 -6.50 -0.64 -7.72
N ARG A 542 -6.91 -1.40 -6.69
CA ARG A 542 -7.76 -2.59 -6.88
C ARG A 542 -9.13 -2.23 -7.45
N SER A 543 -9.75 -1.16 -6.94
CA SER A 543 -11.03 -0.66 -7.48
C SER A 543 -10.89 -0.29 -8.95
N LEU A 544 -9.81 0.42 -9.32
CA LEU A 544 -9.52 0.77 -10.71
C LEU A 544 -9.37 -0.47 -11.60
N ALA A 545 -8.62 -1.48 -11.13
CA ALA A 545 -8.43 -2.74 -11.86
C ALA A 545 -9.75 -3.49 -12.09
N GLN A 546 -10.66 -3.48 -11.11
CA GLN A 546 -11.98 -4.11 -11.24
C GLN A 546 -12.89 -3.37 -12.23
N GLN A 547 -12.81 -2.03 -12.25
CA GLN A 547 -13.60 -1.21 -13.18
C GLN A 547 -13.08 -1.30 -14.62
N LYS A 548 -11.77 -1.49 -14.80
CA LYS A 548 -11.09 -1.49 -16.12
C LYS A 548 -10.13 -2.68 -16.30
N PRO A 549 -10.63 -3.93 -16.32
CA PRO A 549 -9.77 -5.13 -16.27
C PRO A 549 -8.92 -5.40 -17.53
N ASN A 550 -9.27 -4.80 -18.67
CA ASN A 550 -8.58 -4.99 -19.96
C ASN A 550 -8.02 -3.68 -20.54
N ASP A 551 -7.89 -2.62 -19.73
CA ASP A 551 -7.35 -1.34 -20.17
C ASP A 551 -5.82 -1.33 -20.03
N PRO A 552 -5.04 -1.23 -21.13
CA PRO A 552 -3.58 -1.18 -21.05
C PRO A 552 -3.05 -0.01 -20.21
N GLU A 553 -3.74 1.12 -20.16
CA GLU A 553 -3.30 2.24 -19.31
C GLU A 553 -3.45 1.89 -17.83
N GLN A 554 -4.55 1.24 -17.46
CA GLN A 554 -4.76 0.78 -16.09
C GLN A 554 -3.70 -0.22 -15.67
N VAL A 555 -3.44 -1.22 -16.53
CA VAL A 555 -2.46 -2.29 -16.24
C VAL A 555 -1.08 -1.69 -16.06
N TYR A 556 -0.69 -0.75 -16.93
CA TYR A 556 0.56 -0.03 -16.81
C TYR A 556 0.64 0.81 -15.53
N ALA A 557 -0.38 1.63 -15.24
CA ALA A 557 -0.42 2.48 -14.06
C ALA A 557 -0.40 1.68 -12.74
N TYR A 558 -1.07 0.53 -12.69
CA TYR A 558 -1.00 -0.37 -11.53
C TYR A 558 0.35 -1.08 -11.43
N GLY A 559 0.94 -1.49 -12.55
CA GLY A 559 2.32 -1.96 -12.60
C GLY A 559 3.31 -0.94 -12.05
N LEU A 560 3.19 0.33 -12.45
CA LEU A 560 4.02 1.44 -11.94
C LEU A 560 3.84 1.64 -10.43
N TYR A 561 2.60 1.61 -9.94
CA TYR A 561 2.32 1.75 -8.51
C TYR A 561 2.93 0.62 -7.68
N LEU A 562 2.79 -0.63 -8.14
CA LEU A 562 3.36 -1.80 -7.47
C LEU A 562 4.89 -1.77 -7.50
N SER A 563 5.50 -1.42 -8.63
CA SER A 563 6.96 -1.28 -8.73
C SER A 563 7.49 -0.13 -7.86
N GLY A 564 6.84 1.04 -7.88
CA GLY A 564 7.21 2.19 -7.03
C GLY A 564 6.96 1.99 -5.53
N SER A 565 6.44 0.82 -5.13
CA SER A 565 6.27 0.40 -3.74
C SER A 565 7.04 -0.89 -3.42
N ASP A 566 8.10 -1.16 -4.19
CA ASP A 566 9.02 -2.32 -4.05
C ASP A 566 8.34 -3.69 -4.16
N ARG A 567 7.22 -3.77 -4.89
CA ARG A 567 6.45 -5.01 -5.11
C ARG A 567 6.59 -5.52 -6.54
N ASP A 568 7.82 -5.61 -7.03
CA ASP A 568 8.15 -5.92 -8.43
C ASP A 568 7.54 -7.25 -8.93
N ARG A 569 7.46 -8.30 -8.11
CA ARG A 569 6.79 -9.56 -8.51
C ARG A 569 5.29 -9.41 -8.67
N ALA A 570 4.65 -8.66 -7.78
CA ALA A 570 3.23 -8.36 -7.90
C ALA A 570 2.96 -7.47 -9.12
N ALA A 571 3.87 -6.53 -9.40
CA ALA A 571 3.82 -5.72 -10.62
C ALA A 571 3.88 -6.61 -11.88
N LEU A 572 4.85 -7.52 -11.98
CA LEU A 572 4.94 -8.48 -13.10
C LEU A 572 3.71 -9.37 -13.22
N ALA A 573 3.20 -9.90 -12.10
CA ALA A 573 1.99 -10.70 -12.11
C ALA A 573 0.78 -9.89 -12.62
N HIS A 574 0.68 -8.61 -12.23
CA HIS A 574 -0.37 -7.71 -12.71
C HIS A 574 -0.21 -7.35 -14.20
N LEU A 575 1.00 -7.07 -14.68
CA LEU A 575 1.23 -6.83 -16.11
C LEU A 575 0.80 -8.02 -16.97
N ASN A 576 1.01 -9.25 -16.47
CA ASN A 576 0.63 -10.49 -17.13
C ASN A 576 -0.88 -10.80 -17.09
N THR A 577 -1.72 -10.00 -16.41
CA THR A 577 -3.18 -10.13 -16.55
C THR A 577 -3.66 -9.67 -17.92
N LEU A 578 -2.87 -8.85 -18.61
CA LEU A 578 -3.10 -8.43 -19.98
C LEU A 578 -2.30 -9.33 -20.94
N PRO A 579 -2.90 -9.88 -22.00
CA PRO A 579 -2.17 -10.65 -23.00
C PRO A 579 -1.02 -9.84 -23.61
N THR A 580 0.14 -10.46 -23.82
CA THR A 580 1.34 -9.78 -24.37
C THR A 580 1.12 -9.10 -25.72
N SER A 581 0.18 -9.60 -26.53
CA SER A 581 -0.22 -8.98 -27.79
C SER A 581 -0.91 -7.62 -27.63
N GLN A 582 -1.38 -7.29 -26.43
CA GLN A 582 -2.04 -6.03 -26.08
C GLN A 582 -1.11 -5.09 -25.29
N TRP A 583 0.14 -5.49 -25.04
CA TRP A 583 1.11 -4.64 -24.35
C TRP A 583 1.56 -3.49 -25.26
N ASN A 584 1.48 -2.26 -24.73
CA ASN A 584 2.13 -1.11 -25.36
C ASN A 584 3.63 -1.07 -25.01
N SER A 585 4.37 -0.15 -25.64
CA SER A 585 5.82 0.01 -25.42
C SER A 585 6.19 0.21 -23.95
N ASN A 586 5.37 0.94 -23.20
CA ASN A 586 5.63 1.25 -21.80
C ASN A 586 5.48 0.02 -20.90
N ILE A 587 4.49 -0.85 -21.16
CA ILE A 587 4.34 -2.12 -20.46
C ILE A 587 5.51 -3.05 -20.78
N GLN A 588 5.93 -3.13 -22.05
CA GLN A 588 7.06 -3.95 -22.47
C GLN A 588 8.37 -3.52 -21.78
N GLU A 589 8.64 -2.22 -21.73
CA GLU A 589 9.81 -1.65 -21.06
C GLU A 589 9.80 -1.95 -19.55
N LEU A 590 8.67 -1.68 -18.87
CA LEU A 590 8.52 -1.96 -17.45
C LEU A 590 8.68 -3.45 -17.15
N ALA A 591 8.01 -4.33 -17.91
CA ALA A 591 8.12 -5.78 -17.75
C ALA A 591 9.57 -6.27 -17.94
N GLY A 592 10.27 -5.78 -18.96
CA GLY A 592 11.68 -6.13 -19.20
C GLY A 592 12.59 -5.72 -18.04
N ARG A 593 12.42 -4.50 -17.50
CA ARG A 593 13.16 -4.03 -16.32
C ARG A 593 12.88 -4.89 -15.09
N LEU A 594 11.60 -5.16 -14.82
CA LEU A 594 11.18 -5.96 -13.66
C LEU A 594 11.67 -7.40 -13.75
N GLN A 595 11.63 -8.03 -14.93
CA GLN A 595 12.16 -9.38 -15.15
C GLN A 595 13.66 -9.44 -14.91
N SER A 596 14.41 -8.46 -15.43
CA SER A 596 15.86 -8.35 -15.20
C SER A 596 16.19 -8.20 -13.70
N ASN A 597 15.45 -7.34 -12.99
CA ASN A 597 15.57 -7.19 -11.54
C ASN A 597 15.26 -8.50 -10.79
N GLN A 598 14.20 -9.22 -11.17
CA GLN A 598 13.82 -10.48 -10.53
C GLN A 598 14.88 -11.58 -10.73
N VAL A 599 15.53 -11.64 -11.89
CA VAL A 599 16.63 -12.58 -12.14
C VAL A 599 17.83 -12.24 -11.25
N LEU A 600 18.23 -10.97 -11.18
CA LEU A 600 19.32 -10.52 -10.31
C LEU A 600 19.01 -10.76 -8.82
N GLU A 601 17.79 -10.47 -8.36
CA GLU A 601 17.34 -10.74 -6.99
C GLU A 601 17.39 -12.24 -6.65
N SER A 602 17.00 -13.09 -7.61
CA SER A 602 17.06 -14.54 -7.43
C SER A 602 18.50 -15.06 -7.42
N ALA A 603 19.36 -14.51 -8.28
CA ALA A 603 20.78 -14.84 -8.29
C ALA A 603 21.48 -14.38 -7.00
N ASN A 604 21.22 -13.16 -6.53
CA ASN A 604 21.73 -12.67 -5.24
C ASN A 604 21.28 -13.57 -4.08
N ARG A 605 19.99 -13.95 -4.02
CA ARG A 605 19.52 -14.88 -2.97
C ARG A 605 20.18 -16.26 -3.04
N LEU A 606 20.43 -16.80 -4.23
CA LEU A 606 21.19 -18.05 -4.39
C LEU A 606 22.61 -17.89 -3.86
N ARG A 607 23.28 -16.79 -4.22
CA ARG A 607 24.62 -16.45 -3.73
C ARG A 607 24.65 -16.31 -2.21
N ASP A 608 23.72 -15.56 -1.63
CA ASP A 608 23.57 -15.36 -0.18
C ASP A 608 23.31 -16.68 0.57
N SER A 609 22.72 -17.67 -0.10
CA SER A 609 22.51 -19.03 0.43
C SER A 609 23.73 -19.97 0.30
N GLY A 610 24.88 -19.46 -0.15
CA GLY A 610 26.11 -20.23 -0.38
C GLY A 610 26.14 -20.97 -1.73
N LYS A 611 25.17 -20.73 -2.62
CA LYS A 611 25.04 -21.39 -3.93
C LYS A 611 25.48 -20.49 -5.08
N GLU A 612 26.63 -19.84 -4.93
CA GLU A 612 27.13 -18.85 -5.90
C GLU A 612 27.31 -19.42 -7.31
N ARG A 613 27.76 -20.67 -7.46
CA ARG A 613 27.85 -21.30 -8.80
C ARG A 613 26.50 -21.44 -9.49
N GLU A 614 25.43 -21.75 -8.75
CA GLU A 614 24.07 -21.81 -9.29
C GLU A 614 23.59 -20.40 -9.66
N ALA A 615 23.94 -19.40 -8.85
CA ALA A 615 23.63 -17.99 -9.12
C ALA A 615 24.32 -17.48 -10.39
N GLU A 616 25.61 -17.76 -10.57
CA GLU A 616 26.35 -17.39 -11.79
C GLU A 616 25.78 -18.08 -13.02
N ALA A 617 25.44 -19.37 -12.91
CA ALA A 617 24.82 -20.11 -14.00
C ALA A 617 23.46 -19.50 -14.40
N LEU A 618 22.63 -19.09 -13.43
CA LEU A 618 21.37 -18.40 -13.67
C LEU A 618 21.57 -17.09 -14.44
N LEU A 619 22.58 -16.30 -14.07
CA LEU A 619 22.91 -15.04 -14.74
C LEU A 619 23.46 -15.26 -16.16
N ARG A 620 24.33 -16.24 -16.36
CA ARG A 620 24.92 -16.55 -17.69
C ARG A 620 23.91 -17.16 -18.67
N GLN A 621 22.79 -17.70 -18.20
CA GLN A 621 21.70 -18.18 -19.05
C GLN A 621 20.85 -17.04 -19.64
N GLN A 622 20.96 -15.82 -19.11
CA GLN A 622 20.27 -14.66 -19.65
C GLN A 622 20.97 -14.12 -20.91
N PRO A 623 20.26 -13.36 -21.76
CA PRO A 623 20.89 -12.63 -22.85
C PRO A 623 22.07 -11.77 -22.36
N PRO A 624 23.18 -11.68 -23.11
CA PRO A 624 24.32 -10.87 -22.73
C PRO A 624 23.90 -9.43 -22.42
N SER A 625 24.14 -8.99 -21.19
CA SER A 625 23.89 -7.60 -20.79
C SER A 625 25.08 -7.05 -19.99
N THR A 626 25.37 -5.77 -20.17
CA THR A 626 26.43 -5.08 -19.45
C THR A 626 26.20 -5.14 -17.94
N ARG A 627 24.95 -5.00 -17.48
CA ARG A 627 24.58 -5.13 -16.07
C ARG A 627 24.94 -6.49 -15.47
N ILE A 628 24.66 -7.58 -16.19
CA ILE A 628 25.01 -8.94 -15.74
C ILE A 628 26.53 -9.14 -15.76
N ALA A 629 27.22 -8.65 -16.80
CA ALA A 629 28.67 -8.75 -16.88
C ALA A 629 29.37 -8.01 -15.72
N LEU A 630 28.92 -6.79 -15.42
CA LEU A 630 29.41 -6.02 -14.27
C LEU A 630 29.08 -6.71 -12.94
N THR A 631 27.87 -7.27 -12.77
CA THR A 631 27.50 -8.02 -11.55
C THR A 631 28.42 -9.22 -11.34
N LEU A 632 28.70 -10.00 -12.40
CA LEU A 632 29.61 -11.13 -12.34
C LEU A 632 31.06 -10.70 -12.08
N ALA A 633 31.47 -9.54 -12.61
CA ALA A 633 32.79 -8.95 -12.34
C ALA A 633 32.93 -8.54 -10.87
N ASP A 634 31.92 -7.86 -10.31
CA ASP A 634 31.84 -7.48 -8.90
C ASP A 634 31.91 -8.72 -7.99
N TRP A 635 31.20 -9.80 -8.35
CA TRP A 635 31.24 -11.06 -7.60
C TRP A 635 32.62 -11.71 -7.64
N ALA A 636 33.26 -11.74 -8.81
CA ALA A 636 34.62 -12.23 -8.97
C ALA A 636 35.64 -11.42 -8.14
N GLN A 637 35.48 -10.10 -8.10
CA GLN A 637 36.31 -9.21 -7.30
C GLN A 637 36.11 -9.45 -5.80
N GLN A 638 34.86 -9.60 -5.34
CA GLN A 638 34.54 -9.87 -3.93
C GLN A 638 35.12 -11.20 -3.43
N ARG A 639 35.27 -12.21 -4.29
CA ARG A 639 35.96 -13.48 -3.95
C ARG A 639 37.48 -13.45 -4.15
N GLY A 640 38.06 -12.29 -4.49
CA GLY A 640 39.48 -12.11 -4.74
C GLY A 640 39.99 -12.69 -6.07
N ASP A 641 39.10 -13.12 -6.97
CA ASP A 641 39.48 -13.57 -8.32
C ASP A 641 39.65 -12.37 -9.25
N ASN A 642 40.73 -11.63 -9.00
CA ASN A 642 41.07 -10.41 -9.72
C ASN A 642 41.27 -10.66 -11.22
N ALA A 643 41.67 -11.87 -11.62
CA ALA A 643 41.84 -12.25 -13.02
C ALA A 643 40.49 -12.37 -13.75
N ALA A 644 39.52 -13.08 -13.16
CA ALA A 644 38.18 -13.18 -13.73
C ALA A 644 37.44 -11.84 -13.72
N ALA A 645 37.58 -11.06 -12.65
CA ALA A 645 37.00 -9.72 -12.55
C ALA A 645 37.56 -8.79 -13.64
N ARG A 646 38.89 -8.73 -13.79
CA ARG A 646 39.54 -7.94 -14.85
C ARG A 646 39.08 -8.37 -16.24
N ALA A 647 39.04 -9.67 -16.53
CA ALA A 647 38.57 -10.17 -17.82
C ALA A 647 37.12 -9.77 -18.12
N ALA A 648 36.25 -9.76 -17.11
CA ALA A 648 34.86 -9.34 -17.25
C ALA A 648 34.74 -7.83 -17.49
N TYR A 649 35.49 -6.99 -16.75
CA TYR A 649 35.53 -5.55 -17.00
C TYR A 649 36.10 -5.20 -18.38
N ASP A 650 37.20 -5.85 -18.78
CA ASP A 650 37.81 -5.67 -20.10
C ASP A 650 36.84 -6.06 -21.23
N ALA A 651 36.05 -7.12 -21.04
CA ALA A 651 35.02 -7.53 -22.00
C ALA A 651 33.88 -6.51 -22.13
N VAL A 652 33.54 -5.80 -21.06
CA VAL A 652 32.59 -4.67 -21.10
C VAL A 652 33.22 -3.50 -21.85
N LEU A 653 34.45 -3.11 -21.50
CA LEU A 653 35.15 -1.97 -22.12
C LEU A 653 35.44 -2.18 -23.61
N ALA A 654 35.62 -3.43 -24.06
CA ALA A 654 35.76 -3.74 -25.48
C ALA A 654 34.49 -3.41 -26.29
N ARG A 655 33.31 -3.48 -25.67
CA ARG A 655 32.01 -3.17 -26.30
C ARG A 655 31.60 -1.72 -26.03
N GLU A 656 31.90 -1.23 -24.83
CA GLU A 656 31.54 0.09 -24.33
C GLU A 656 32.79 0.79 -23.75
N PRO A 657 33.68 1.37 -24.58
CA PRO A 657 34.95 1.95 -24.12
C PRO A 657 34.79 3.12 -23.12
N GLY A 658 33.62 3.75 -23.08
CA GLY A 658 33.28 4.82 -22.13
C GLY A 658 32.51 4.37 -20.90
N ASN A 659 32.41 3.06 -20.62
CA ASN A 659 31.68 2.57 -19.46
C ASN A 659 32.46 2.84 -18.15
N VAL A 660 32.06 3.89 -17.43
CA VAL A 660 32.76 4.36 -16.22
C VAL A 660 32.77 3.30 -15.10
N ASP A 661 31.72 2.50 -14.93
CA ASP A 661 31.68 1.43 -13.92
C ASP A 661 32.72 0.35 -14.19
N ALA A 662 32.93 -0.03 -15.45
CA ALA A 662 33.99 -0.98 -15.83
C ALA A 662 35.39 -0.38 -15.71
N MET A 663 35.56 0.90 -16.05
CA MET A 663 36.84 1.61 -15.84
C MET A 663 37.20 1.69 -14.36
N LEU A 664 36.22 2.03 -13.51
CA LEU A 664 36.40 2.12 -12.07
C LEU A 664 36.63 0.74 -11.44
N GLY A 665 35.95 -0.30 -11.93
CA GLY A 665 36.25 -1.69 -11.58
C GLY A 665 37.70 -2.08 -11.88
N ARG A 666 38.26 -1.68 -13.02
CA ARG A 666 39.71 -1.88 -13.30
C ARG A 666 40.61 -1.15 -12.31
N VAL A 667 40.28 0.09 -11.93
CA VAL A 667 41.02 0.84 -10.90
C VAL A 667 41.01 0.07 -9.57
N GLU A 668 39.85 -0.42 -9.14
CA GLU A 668 39.72 -1.17 -7.89
C GLU A 668 40.51 -2.49 -7.91
N ILE A 669 40.60 -3.16 -9.07
CA ILE A 669 41.45 -4.35 -9.24
C ILE A 669 42.95 -3.99 -9.17
N ASP A 670 43.36 -2.89 -9.79
CA ASP A 670 44.77 -2.44 -9.73
C ASP A 670 45.17 -2.11 -8.28
N ILE A 671 44.27 -1.47 -7.50
CA ILE A 671 44.45 -1.24 -6.06
C ILE A 671 44.58 -2.57 -5.32
N ALA A 672 43.68 -3.53 -5.56
CA ALA A 672 43.69 -4.84 -4.90
C ALA A 672 44.95 -5.67 -5.23
N GLN A 673 45.59 -5.43 -6.38
CA GLN A 673 46.86 -6.06 -6.78
C GLN A 673 48.10 -5.30 -6.29
N GLY A 674 47.93 -4.13 -5.65
CA GLY A 674 49.01 -3.27 -5.18
C GLY A 674 49.65 -2.40 -6.27
N ASP A 675 49.13 -2.39 -7.50
CA ASP A 675 49.59 -1.51 -8.57
C ASP A 675 48.99 -0.11 -8.44
N ASN A 676 49.39 0.57 -7.38
CA ASN A 676 48.91 1.91 -7.04
C ASN A 676 49.27 2.96 -8.10
N ALA A 677 50.28 2.72 -8.94
CA ALA A 677 50.67 3.62 -10.01
C ALA A 677 49.68 3.54 -11.18
N ALA A 678 49.36 2.32 -11.63
CA ALA A 678 48.34 2.12 -12.66
C ALA A 678 46.97 2.60 -12.20
N ALA A 679 46.58 2.28 -10.96
CA ALA A 679 45.33 2.72 -10.37
C ALA A 679 45.18 4.24 -10.35
N ARG A 680 46.22 4.99 -9.92
CA ARG A 680 46.21 6.47 -9.94
C ARG A 680 46.08 7.02 -11.35
N ALA A 681 46.80 6.46 -12.32
CA ALA A 681 46.75 6.91 -13.71
C ALA A 681 45.35 6.70 -14.33
N GLN A 682 44.75 5.53 -14.08
CA GLN A 682 43.41 5.20 -14.58
C GLN A 682 42.31 6.00 -13.89
N LEU A 683 42.40 6.21 -12.57
CA LEU A 683 41.46 7.02 -11.80
C LEU A 683 41.46 8.49 -12.29
N ALA A 684 42.64 9.04 -12.60
CA ALA A 684 42.78 10.38 -13.16
C ALA A 684 42.25 10.50 -14.60
N ALA A 685 42.19 9.39 -15.34
CA ALA A 685 41.69 9.33 -16.72
C ALA A 685 40.16 9.13 -16.81
N LEU A 686 39.46 8.97 -15.68
CA LEU A 686 37.99 8.83 -15.69
C LEU A 686 37.32 10.12 -16.20
N PRO A 687 36.32 10.01 -17.11
CA PRO A 687 35.63 11.18 -17.66
C PRO A 687 34.72 11.82 -16.60
N ALA A 688 35.20 12.89 -15.95
CA ALA A 688 34.51 13.56 -14.83
C ALA A 688 33.05 13.97 -15.13
N SER A 689 32.73 14.32 -16.38
CA SER A 689 31.37 14.67 -16.82
C SER A 689 30.39 13.48 -16.81
N GLN A 690 30.90 12.25 -16.79
CA GLN A 690 30.09 11.02 -16.78
C GLN A 690 29.95 10.41 -15.37
N ILE A 691 30.66 10.93 -14.36
CA ILE A 691 30.55 10.52 -12.95
C ILE A 691 29.36 11.22 -12.30
N THR A 692 28.16 10.88 -12.75
CA THR A 692 26.92 11.60 -12.40
C THR A 692 26.21 11.03 -11.17
N SER A 693 26.22 9.71 -10.97
CA SER A 693 25.55 9.06 -9.82
C SER A 693 26.35 9.19 -8.52
N ILE A 694 25.65 9.23 -7.39
CA ILE A 694 26.28 9.30 -6.07
C ILE A 694 27.02 7.99 -5.75
N ASN A 695 26.56 6.84 -6.26
CA ASN A 695 27.27 5.56 -6.18
C ASN A 695 28.64 5.59 -6.86
N MET A 696 28.74 6.12 -8.08
CA MET A 696 30.03 6.23 -8.79
C MET A 696 30.97 7.17 -8.03
N GLN A 697 30.45 8.29 -7.52
CA GLN A 697 31.24 9.24 -6.74
C GLN A 697 31.73 8.64 -5.42
N ARG A 698 30.90 7.80 -4.76
CA ARG A 698 31.30 7.03 -3.57
C ARG A 698 32.46 6.09 -3.87
N ARG A 699 32.35 5.28 -4.94
CA ARG A 699 33.41 4.36 -5.36
C ARG A 699 34.71 5.10 -5.69
N VAL A 700 34.63 6.26 -6.34
CA VAL A 700 35.80 7.12 -6.58
C VAL A 700 36.41 7.62 -5.25
N ALA A 701 35.60 8.03 -4.28
CA ALA A 701 36.09 8.45 -2.97
C ALA A 701 36.80 7.30 -2.22
N LEU A 702 36.27 6.09 -2.30
CA LEU A 702 36.92 4.89 -1.73
C LEU A 702 38.25 4.58 -2.42
N ALA A 703 38.30 4.63 -3.74
CA ALA A 703 39.54 4.43 -4.48
C ALA A 703 40.59 5.51 -4.14
N GLN A 704 40.18 6.77 -4.00
CA GLN A 704 41.04 7.88 -3.55
C GLN A 704 41.60 7.60 -2.14
N LEU A 705 40.75 7.16 -1.22
CA LEU A 705 41.12 6.81 0.15
C LEU A 705 42.15 5.67 0.17
N GLN A 706 41.89 4.58 -0.55
CA GLN A 706 42.80 3.42 -0.64
C GLN A 706 44.17 3.79 -1.26
N LEU A 707 44.20 4.76 -2.17
CA LEU A 707 45.43 5.29 -2.77
C LEU A 707 46.13 6.36 -1.91
N GLY A 708 45.58 6.69 -0.73
CA GLY A 708 46.14 7.64 0.22
C GLY A 708 45.77 9.12 0.00
N ASP A 709 44.87 9.44 -0.93
CA ASP A 709 44.39 10.81 -1.17
C ASP A 709 43.17 11.14 -0.29
N ILE A 710 43.42 11.27 1.01
CA ILE A 710 42.40 11.55 2.03
C ILE A 710 41.68 12.87 1.74
N THR A 711 42.39 13.88 1.22
CA THR A 711 41.82 15.21 0.95
C THR A 711 40.84 15.18 -0.23
N ALA A 712 41.12 14.41 -1.28
CA ALA A 712 40.17 14.20 -2.37
C ALA A 712 38.95 13.38 -1.92
N ALA A 713 39.17 12.30 -1.16
CA ALA A 713 38.09 11.49 -0.61
C ALA A 713 37.16 12.32 0.28
N ALA A 714 37.72 13.14 1.18
CA ALA A 714 36.98 14.06 2.05
C ALA A 714 36.11 15.04 1.27
N ARG A 715 36.66 15.66 0.21
CA ARG A 715 35.90 16.58 -0.65
C ARG A 715 34.71 15.87 -1.32
N THR A 716 34.91 14.63 -1.77
CA THR A 716 33.86 13.83 -2.39
C THR A 716 32.79 13.45 -1.38
N PHE A 717 33.16 12.87 -0.23
CA PHE A 717 32.21 12.50 0.84
C PHE A 717 31.44 13.70 1.39
N ASN A 718 32.08 14.84 1.62
CA ASN A 718 31.40 16.06 2.06
C ASN A 718 30.35 16.56 1.05
N ARG A 719 30.54 16.29 -0.24
CA ARG A 719 29.59 16.65 -1.30
C ARG A 719 28.44 15.65 -1.42
N ILE A 720 28.72 14.34 -1.35
CA ILE A 720 27.70 13.29 -1.57
C ILE A 720 26.90 12.94 -0.33
N THR A 721 27.42 13.13 0.88
CA THR A 721 26.71 12.78 2.12
C THR A 721 25.40 13.58 2.27
N PRO A 722 25.37 14.92 2.10
CA PRO A 722 24.09 15.66 2.15
C PRO A 722 23.12 15.27 1.04
N GLN A 723 23.63 14.91 -0.14
CA GLN A 723 22.80 14.43 -1.25
C GLN A 723 22.14 13.09 -0.92
N ALA A 724 22.88 12.15 -0.32
CA ALA A 724 22.34 10.88 0.15
C ALA A 724 21.26 11.07 1.23
N LYS A 725 21.45 12.01 2.17
CA LYS A 725 20.45 12.33 3.20
C LYS A 725 19.15 12.92 2.63
N ALA A 726 19.24 13.65 1.53
CA ALA A 726 18.08 14.27 0.88
C ALA A 726 17.28 13.30 0.01
N GLN A 727 17.85 12.14 -0.33
CA GLN A 727 17.17 11.10 -1.09
C GLN A 727 16.26 10.25 -0.18
N PRO A 728 15.15 9.70 -0.72
CA PRO A 728 14.38 8.68 -0.01
C PRO A 728 15.27 7.48 0.37
N PRO A 729 14.94 6.75 1.46
CA PRO A 729 15.67 5.54 1.86
C PRO A 729 15.86 4.58 0.69
N SER A 730 17.12 4.23 0.43
CA SER A 730 17.52 3.39 -0.69
C SER A 730 18.86 2.72 -0.41
N MET A 731 19.14 1.62 -1.10
CA MET A 731 20.43 0.94 -1.02
C MET A 731 21.60 1.89 -1.36
N GLU A 732 21.42 2.75 -2.36
CA GLU A 732 22.45 3.71 -2.80
C GLU A 732 22.75 4.75 -1.71
N SER A 733 21.72 5.37 -1.14
CA SER A 733 21.89 6.36 -0.07
C SER A 733 22.50 5.74 1.19
N ALA A 734 22.06 4.53 1.55
CA ALA A 734 22.60 3.78 2.69
C ALA A 734 24.08 3.41 2.55
N MET A 735 24.50 2.94 1.37
CA MET A 735 25.92 2.65 1.12
C MET A 735 26.79 3.90 1.22
N VAL A 736 26.32 5.04 0.69
CA VAL A 736 27.05 6.32 0.82
C VAL A 736 27.24 6.70 2.29
N LEU A 737 26.17 6.63 3.09
CA LEU A 737 26.23 6.98 4.51
C LEU A 737 27.10 6.01 5.32
N ARG A 738 27.01 4.70 5.04
CA ARG A 738 27.87 3.68 5.64
C ARG A 738 29.36 3.97 5.38
N ASP A 739 29.73 4.16 4.12
CA ASP A 739 31.12 4.39 3.73
C ASP A 739 31.63 5.76 4.21
N ALA A 740 30.76 6.77 4.26
CA ALA A 740 31.08 8.06 4.86
C ALA A 740 31.31 7.96 6.37
N ALA A 741 30.54 7.13 7.09
CA ALA A 741 30.75 6.87 8.51
C ALA A 741 32.08 6.13 8.75
N ALA A 742 32.38 5.11 7.95
CA ALA A 742 33.67 4.41 7.99
C ALA A 742 34.84 5.37 7.74
N PHE A 743 34.73 6.24 6.72
CA PHE A 743 35.71 7.29 6.44
C PHE A 743 35.89 8.23 7.64
N GLN A 744 34.80 8.75 8.20
CA GLN A 744 34.84 9.63 9.38
C GLN A 744 35.53 8.96 10.57
N ALA A 745 35.24 7.69 10.83
CA ALA A 745 35.90 6.93 11.90
C ALA A 745 37.41 6.80 11.64
N GLN A 746 37.81 6.44 10.41
CA GLN A 746 39.21 6.30 10.03
C GLN A 746 40.00 7.63 10.08
N THR A 747 39.33 8.76 9.85
CA THR A 747 39.94 10.10 9.93
C THR A 747 39.86 10.74 11.32
N GLY A 748 39.47 10.00 12.36
CA GLY A 748 39.47 10.49 13.74
C GLY A 748 38.21 11.25 14.17
N GLU A 749 37.08 11.08 13.47
CA GLU A 749 35.77 11.66 13.81
C GLU A 749 34.73 10.56 14.22
N PRO A 750 35.04 9.67 15.17
CA PRO A 750 34.18 8.50 15.46
C PRO A 750 32.80 8.87 16.01
N GLN A 751 32.66 9.99 16.73
CA GLN A 751 31.36 10.46 17.21
C GLN A 751 30.45 10.90 16.06
N ARG A 752 31.02 11.59 15.07
CA ARG A 752 30.29 11.95 13.84
C ARG A 752 29.95 10.72 13.01
N ALA A 753 30.84 9.73 12.99
CA ALA A 753 30.58 8.45 12.34
C ALA A 753 29.40 7.70 12.97
N LEU A 754 29.28 7.67 14.30
CA LEU A 754 28.11 7.09 14.98
C LEU A 754 26.80 7.80 14.62
N GLU A 755 26.80 9.13 14.52
CA GLU A 755 25.63 9.88 14.03
C GLU A 755 25.32 9.56 12.57
N THR A 756 26.33 9.44 11.72
CA THR A 756 26.15 9.05 10.32
C THR A 756 25.64 7.61 10.20
N TYR A 757 26.04 6.69 11.09
CA TYR A 757 25.47 5.33 11.13
C TYR A 757 24.00 5.31 11.54
N LYS A 758 23.55 6.21 12.44
CA LYS A 758 22.12 6.37 12.74
C LYS A 758 21.34 6.75 11.48
N GLU A 759 21.88 7.65 10.67
CA GLU A 759 21.29 8.04 9.38
C GLU A 759 21.33 6.89 8.36
N ALA A 760 22.43 6.15 8.33
CA ALA A 760 22.57 4.96 7.49
C ALA A 760 21.53 3.89 7.85
N MET A 761 21.17 3.72 9.14
CA MET A 761 20.09 2.82 9.56
C MET A 761 18.71 3.25 9.03
N VAL A 762 18.44 4.55 8.93
CA VAL A 762 17.21 5.06 8.32
C VAL A 762 17.22 4.83 6.82
N ALA A 763 18.32 5.18 6.14
CA ALA A 763 18.46 5.00 4.70
C ALA A 763 18.41 3.52 4.28
N ALA A 764 18.96 2.62 5.10
CA ALA A 764 18.92 1.18 4.87
C ALA A 764 17.57 0.55 5.24
N ALA A 765 16.59 1.34 5.71
CA ALA A 765 15.30 0.86 6.22
C ALA A 765 15.44 -0.20 7.34
N ILE A 766 16.43 -0.03 8.22
CA ILE A 766 16.52 -0.74 9.49
C ILE A 766 15.51 -0.17 10.49
N THR A 767 15.31 1.15 10.46
CA THR A 767 14.31 1.89 11.26
C THR A 767 13.70 3.01 10.43
N PRO A 768 12.40 3.31 10.57
CA PRO A 768 11.77 4.44 9.86
C PRO A 768 12.10 5.81 10.48
N VAL A 769 12.65 5.84 11.70
CA VAL A 769 12.93 7.07 12.45
C VAL A 769 14.38 7.05 12.94
N LEU A 770 15.03 8.21 12.88
CA LEU A 770 16.39 8.40 13.38
C LEU A 770 16.45 8.14 14.91
N PRO A 771 17.27 7.19 15.38
CA PRO A 771 17.43 6.91 16.81
C PRO A 771 17.92 8.14 17.58
N GLN A 772 17.20 8.54 18.63
CA GLN A 772 17.52 9.74 19.42
C GLN A 772 18.39 9.44 20.65
N ASP A 773 18.50 8.18 21.05
CA ASP A 773 19.23 7.72 22.22
C ASP A 773 20.07 6.46 21.93
N ASN A 774 21.08 6.23 22.77
CA ASN A 774 22.03 5.12 22.62
C ASN A 774 21.39 3.74 22.81
N ASP A 775 20.40 3.62 23.68
CA ASP A 775 19.74 2.33 23.95
C ASP A 775 18.93 1.89 22.72
N THR A 776 18.17 2.80 22.11
CA THR A 776 17.47 2.56 20.85
C THR A 776 18.46 2.27 19.72
N PHE A 777 19.51 3.08 19.59
CA PHE A 777 20.52 2.90 18.54
C PHE A 777 21.25 1.55 18.64
N THR A 778 21.78 1.20 19.82
CA THR A 778 22.49 -0.07 20.00
C THR A 778 21.55 -1.27 19.97
N ARG A 779 20.28 -1.15 20.39
CA ARG A 779 19.29 -2.22 20.18
C ARG A 779 19.07 -2.53 18.70
N LEU A 780 19.11 -1.51 17.84
CA LEU A 780 19.01 -1.68 16.39
C LEU A 780 20.27 -2.30 15.76
N THR A 781 21.38 -2.45 16.49
CA THR A 781 22.56 -3.17 15.96
C THR A 781 22.49 -4.70 16.16
N ARG A 782 21.47 -5.20 16.88
CA ARG A 782 21.26 -6.65 17.03
C ARG A 782 21.11 -7.32 15.67
N ASN A 783 21.78 -8.45 15.49
CA ASN A 783 21.68 -9.24 14.26
C ASN A 783 20.21 -9.65 13.97
N ASP A 784 19.83 -9.65 12.70
CA ASP A 784 18.57 -10.21 12.21
C ASP A 784 18.86 -11.17 11.05
N GLU A 785 18.36 -12.42 11.15
CA GLU A 785 18.55 -13.45 10.13
C GLU A 785 17.89 -13.09 8.79
N LYS A 786 16.91 -12.16 8.80
CA LYS A 786 16.21 -11.69 7.59
C LYS A 786 16.92 -10.53 6.90
N ASP A 787 17.96 -9.97 7.50
CA ASP A 787 18.70 -8.86 6.90
C ASP A 787 19.46 -9.32 5.65
N ASP A 788 19.39 -8.50 4.61
CA ASP A 788 20.35 -8.54 3.50
C ASP A 788 21.75 -8.14 3.96
N TRP A 789 22.73 -8.27 3.05
CA TRP A 789 24.13 -7.98 3.34
C TRP A 789 24.36 -6.53 3.82
N LEU A 790 23.59 -5.55 3.29
CA LEU A 790 23.81 -4.14 3.59
C LEU A 790 23.29 -3.81 4.97
N LYS A 791 22.07 -4.24 5.31
CA LYS A 791 21.52 -4.07 6.66
C LYS A 791 22.42 -4.73 7.70
N ARG A 792 22.86 -5.96 7.42
CA ARG A 792 23.78 -6.70 8.29
C ARG A 792 25.10 -5.96 8.47
N GLY A 793 25.67 -5.43 7.40
CA GLY A 793 26.89 -4.62 7.42
C GLY A 793 26.72 -3.34 8.26
N VAL A 794 25.68 -2.55 8.00
CA VAL A 794 25.40 -1.31 8.76
C VAL A 794 25.23 -1.60 10.25
N ARG A 795 24.53 -2.68 10.63
CA ARG A 795 24.40 -3.07 12.05
C ARG A 795 25.74 -3.47 12.66
N SER A 796 26.52 -4.30 11.96
CA SER A 796 27.82 -4.79 12.42
C SER A 796 28.81 -3.65 12.61
N ASP A 797 29.00 -2.81 11.60
CA ASP A 797 29.98 -1.72 11.62
C ASP A 797 29.60 -0.69 12.70
N ALA A 798 28.31 -0.39 12.85
CA ALA A 798 27.81 0.49 13.91
C ALA A 798 28.01 -0.13 15.31
N ALA A 799 27.76 -1.43 15.49
CA ALA A 799 27.99 -2.15 16.75
C ALA A 799 29.47 -2.13 17.13
N GLU A 800 30.34 -2.40 16.18
CA GLU A 800 31.78 -2.48 16.37
C GLU A 800 32.35 -1.12 16.76
N LEU A 801 32.05 -0.07 15.99
CA LEU A 801 32.49 1.28 16.31
C LEU A 801 31.94 1.72 17.68
N TYR A 802 30.67 1.45 17.98
CA TYR A 802 30.10 1.82 19.27
C TYR A 802 30.82 1.14 20.44
N ARG A 803 31.06 -0.18 20.34
CA ARG A 803 31.80 -0.94 21.36
C ARG A 803 33.25 -0.50 21.47
N GLN A 804 33.88 -0.14 20.36
CA GLN A 804 35.24 0.39 20.35
C GLN A 804 35.29 1.74 21.08
N GLN A 805 34.28 2.60 20.93
CA GLN A 805 34.19 3.92 21.55
C GLN A 805 33.74 3.91 23.02
N ASP A 806 33.17 2.82 23.51
CA ASP A 806 32.62 2.77 24.87
C ASP A 806 33.73 2.68 25.95
N LEU A 807 33.51 3.35 27.09
CA LEU A 807 34.37 3.22 28.26
C LEU A 807 33.81 2.09 29.14
N ASN A 808 34.62 1.05 29.35
CA ASN A 808 34.25 -0.08 30.21
C ASN A 808 35.09 -0.10 31.48
N VAL A 809 34.46 -0.41 32.61
CA VAL A 809 35.14 -0.71 33.86
C VAL A 809 34.71 -2.09 34.32
N THR A 810 35.65 -3.01 34.46
CA THR A 810 35.37 -4.39 34.91
C THR A 810 36.09 -4.67 36.22
N LEU A 811 35.33 -5.08 37.25
CA LEU A 811 35.86 -5.63 38.49
C LEU A 811 35.59 -7.13 38.51
N ALA A 812 36.62 -7.93 38.71
CA ALA A 812 36.53 -9.37 38.76
C ALA A 812 37.28 -9.95 39.96
N HIS A 813 36.82 -11.07 40.50
CA HIS A 813 37.49 -11.81 41.54
C HIS A 813 37.57 -13.28 41.14
N ASP A 814 38.79 -13.81 41.09
CA ASP A 814 39.09 -15.20 40.76
C ASP A 814 39.60 -15.93 41.99
N TYR A 815 38.96 -17.03 42.34
CA TYR A 815 39.46 -18.02 43.28
C TYR A 815 40.01 -19.21 42.51
N TRP A 816 41.30 -19.47 42.67
CA TRP A 816 41.99 -20.49 41.87
C TRP A 816 43.00 -21.26 42.71
N GLY A 817 43.38 -22.44 42.24
CA GLY A 817 44.35 -23.25 42.97
C GLY A 817 44.42 -24.70 42.53
N SER A 818 45.23 -25.45 43.25
CA SER A 818 45.50 -26.87 43.00
C SER A 818 45.88 -27.55 44.32
N SER A 819 45.49 -28.81 44.48
CA SER A 819 45.87 -29.59 45.65
C SER A 819 47.34 -30.00 45.58
N GLY A 820 48.04 -29.99 46.72
CA GLY A 820 49.43 -30.41 46.77
C GLY A 820 49.93 -30.60 48.19
N THR A 821 51.21 -30.33 48.40
CA THR A 821 51.87 -30.45 49.71
C THR A 821 51.93 -29.09 50.41
N GLY A 822 51.50 -29.07 51.68
CA GLY A 822 51.53 -27.87 52.51
C GLY A 822 52.94 -27.28 52.64
N GLY A 823 53.04 -25.97 52.47
CA GLY A 823 54.27 -25.18 52.48
C GLY A 823 54.74 -24.74 51.09
N TYR A 824 54.33 -25.39 50.01
CA TYR A 824 54.81 -25.01 48.66
C TYR A 824 53.88 -25.33 47.48
N SER A 825 52.94 -26.27 47.59
CA SER A 825 52.10 -26.68 46.45
C SER A 825 50.63 -26.95 46.79
N ASP A 826 50.20 -26.89 48.06
CA ASP A 826 48.76 -26.90 48.42
C ASP A 826 48.16 -25.50 48.21
N LEU A 827 47.98 -25.13 46.94
CA LEU A 827 47.73 -23.77 46.50
C LEU A 827 46.25 -23.39 46.61
N LYS A 828 46.00 -22.31 47.36
CA LYS A 828 44.74 -21.55 47.36
C LYS A 828 45.07 -20.10 47.10
N ALA A 829 44.60 -19.58 45.98
CA ALA A 829 44.92 -18.24 45.52
C ALA A 829 43.67 -17.42 45.20
N HIS A 830 43.81 -16.12 45.37
CA HIS A 830 42.79 -15.14 45.09
C HIS A 830 43.40 -14.04 44.23
N THR A 831 42.76 -13.72 43.10
CA THR A 831 43.13 -12.60 42.24
C THR A 831 41.95 -11.66 42.08
N THR A 832 42.07 -10.43 42.59
CA THR A 832 41.07 -9.38 42.36
C THR A 832 41.57 -8.43 41.29
N MET A 833 40.84 -8.33 40.19
CA MET A 833 41.21 -7.60 38.98
C MET A 833 40.32 -6.39 38.79
N LEU A 834 40.91 -5.22 38.55
CA LEU A 834 40.22 -4.04 38.08
C LEU A 834 40.81 -3.62 36.74
N GLN A 835 39.97 -3.58 35.70
CA GLN A 835 40.34 -3.09 34.37
C GLN A 835 39.48 -1.91 33.95
N VAL A 836 40.11 -0.89 33.38
CA VAL A 836 39.45 0.18 32.64
C VAL A 836 39.86 0.07 31.18
N ASP A 837 38.89 -0.03 30.27
CA ASP A 837 39.09 -0.08 28.83
C ASP A 837 38.48 1.17 28.18
N ALA A 838 39.27 1.90 27.38
CA ALA A 838 38.86 3.15 26.75
C ALA A 838 39.28 3.20 25.27
N PRO A 839 38.56 3.94 24.40
CA PRO A 839 38.98 4.15 23.03
C PRO A 839 40.31 4.90 22.96
N TRP A 840 41.20 4.45 22.09
CA TRP A 840 42.37 5.21 21.68
C TRP A 840 42.74 4.84 20.24
N SER A 841 42.80 5.83 19.35
CA SER A 841 42.93 5.61 17.91
C SER A 841 41.77 4.73 17.39
N ASP A 842 42.10 3.75 16.56
CA ASP A 842 41.30 2.69 15.97
C ASP A 842 41.21 1.44 16.86
N GLY A 843 41.72 1.51 18.10
CA GLY A 843 41.70 0.40 19.05
C GLY A 843 41.19 0.78 20.43
N ARG A 844 41.50 -0.06 21.41
CA ARG A 844 41.16 0.12 22.83
C ARG A 844 42.41 0.04 23.68
N ALA A 845 42.67 1.09 24.44
CA ALA A 845 43.65 1.07 25.51
C ALA A 845 43.02 0.47 26.77
N PHE A 846 43.83 -0.22 27.57
CA PHE A 846 43.41 -0.69 28.88
C PHE A 846 44.41 -0.32 29.96
N PHE A 847 43.91 -0.10 31.16
CA PHE A 847 44.69 -0.05 32.39
C PHE A 847 44.18 -1.14 33.33
N ARG A 848 45.09 -1.94 33.88
CA ARG A 848 44.80 -3.10 34.70
C ARG A 848 45.54 -3.05 36.02
N THR A 849 44.90 -3.48 37.09
CA THR A 849 45.55 -3.88 38.34
C THR A 849 45.02 -5.22 38.82
N ASP A 850 45.93 -6.10 39.24
CA ASP A 850 45.60 -7.38 39.85
C ASP A 850 46.18 -7.44 41.27
N MET A 851 45.31 -7.65 42.25
CA MET A 851 45.68 -7.93 43.64
C MET A 851 45.70 -9.45 43.84
N VAL A 852 46.90 -10.01 44.01
CA VAL A 852 47.12 -11.45 44.08
C VAL A 852 47.51 -11.85 45.50
N ASN A 853 46.80 -12.82 46.06
CA ASN A 853 47.15 -13.52 47.29
C ASN A 853 47.32 -15.01 46.97
N MET A 854 48.41 -15.62 47.43
CA MET A 854 48.67 -17.05 47.27
C MET A 854 49.04 -17.64 48.63
N ASP A 855 48.23 -18.58 49.12
CA ASP A 855 48.51 -19.39 50.30
C ASP A 855 48.80 -20.83 49.86
N VAL A 856 49.98 -21.34 50.21
CA VAL A 856 50.40 -22.71 49.86
C VAL A 856 50.42 -23.64 51.08
N GLY A 857 49.80 -23.21 52.19
CA GLY A 857 49.63 -24.00 53.40
C GLY A 857 50.85 -24.01 54.32
N ARG A 858 50.94 -25.07 55.11
CA ARG A 858 51.95 -25.23 56.17
C ARG A 858 52.73 -26.53 56.02
N PHE A 859 54.04 -26.48 56.23
CA PHE A 859 54.86 -27.69 56.30
C PHE A 859 54.39 -28.63 57.43
N SER A 860 54.44 -29.93 57.19
CA SER A 860 54.24 -30.93 58.23
C SER A 860 55.54 -31.11 59.01
N THR A 861 55.47 -31.07 60.34
CA THR A 861 56.66 -31.06 61.20
C THR A 861 56.75 -32.33 62.03
N ASP A 862 57.97 -32.75 62.35
CA ASP A 862 58.25 -33.77 63.37
C ASP A 862 58.02 -33.24 64.80
N ALA A 863 58.31 -34.08 65.80
CA ALA A 863 58.12 -33.75 67.22
C ALA A 863 58.97 -32.55 67.68
N ASP A 864 60.11 -32.29 67.02
CA ASP A 864 61.00 -31.17 67.31
C ASP A 864 60.60 -29.89 66.54
N GLY A 865 59.48 -29.93 65.82
CA GLY A 865 58.98 -28.81 65.03
C GLY A 865 59.78 -28.57 63.74
N LYS A 866 60.60 -29.54 63.31
CA LYS A 866 61.40 -29.46 62.09
C LYS A 866 60.74 -30.20 60.92
N TYR A 867 61.17 -29.90 59.70
CA TYR A 867 60.65 -30.53 58.48
C TYR A 867 61.77 -30.75 57.45
N ASP A 868 61.63 -31.80 56.64
CA ASP A 868 62.63 -32.30 55.68
C ASP A 868 62.05 -32.52 54.27
N ASN A 869 60.98 -31.81 53.94
CA ASN A 869 60.38 -31.83 52.61
C ASN A 869 61.42 -31.53 51.51
N ASN A 870 61.20 -32.04 50.30
CA ASN A 870 61.98 -31.69 49.11
C ASN A 870 61.67 -30.26 48.62
N TRP A 871 62.06 -29.29 49.45
CA TRP A 871 61.82 -27.86 49.31
C TRP A 871 63.02 -27.10 49.91
N GLY A 872 63.44 -26.02 49.26
CA GLY A 872 64.60 -25.25 49.71
C GLY A 872 65.83 -26.15 49.90
N THR A 873 66.52 -26.03 51.03
CA THR A 873 67.65 -26.91 51.41
C THR A 873 67.31 -27.94 52.51
N CYS A 874 66.02 -28.22 52.74
CA CYS A 874 65.57 -28.99 53.90
C CYS A 874 65.93 -30.48 53.90
N THR A 875 66.33 -31.02 52.75
CA THR A 875 66.82 -32.41 52.63
C THR A 875 68.32 -32.55 52.90
N LEU A 876 69.05 -31.45 53.01
CA LEU A 876 70.46 -31.41 53.44
C LEU A 876 70.55 -31.22 54.95
N GLU A 877 69.76 -30.27 55.48
CA GLU A 877 69.61 -30.03 56.91
C GLU A 877 68.13 -29.74 57.23
N LYS A 878 67.55 -30.43 58.22
CA LYS A 878 66.15 -30.26 58.60
C LYS A 878 65.83 -28.80 58.94
N CYS A 879 64.88 -28.23 58.22
CA CYS A 879 64.47 -26.85 58.36
C CYS A 879 63.60 -26.60 59.59
N SER A 880 63.62 -25.36 60.11
CA SER A 880 62.73 -24.86 61.16
C SER A 880 62.35 -23.40 60.96
N GLY A 881 61.27 -22.94 61.59
CA GLY A 881 60.72 -21.60 61.37
C GLY A 881 59.96 -21.48 60.03
N HIS A 882 59.29 -20.35 59.81
CA HIS A 882 58.55 -20.04 58.56
C HIS A 882 57.62 -21.18 58.04
N ARG A 883 56.97 -21.90 58.97
CA ARG A 883 56.16 -23.08 58.67
C ARG A 883 54.97 -22.78 57.72
N SER A 884 54.38 -21.59 57.83
CA SER A 884 53.29 -21.13 56.95
C SER A 884 53.88 -20.32 55.82
N GLN A 885 53.48 -20.64 54.59
CA GLN A 885 53.98 -20.01 53.39
C GLN A 885 52.80 -19.39 52.64
N ALA A 886 52.82 -18.07 52.54
CA ALA A 886 51.86 -17.30 51.77
C ALA A 886 52.51 -15.98 51.35
N ASP A 887 52.06 -15.42 50.25
CA ASP A 887 52.54 -14.13 49.76
C ASP A 887 51.39 -13.31 49.16
N THR A 888 51.53 -11.99 49.11
CA THR A 888 50.51 -11.08 48.58
C THR A 888 51.17 -9.90 47.89
N GLY A 889 50.66 -9.53 46.72
CA GLY A 889 51.17 -8.39 45.99
C GLY A 889 50.16 -7.81 44.99
N ALA A 890 50.51 -6.64 44.46
CA ALA A 890 49.71 -5.93 43.46
C ALA A 890 50.51 -5.77 42.17
N SER A 891 49.97 -6.21 41.03
CA SER A 891 50.51 -5.85 39.72
C SER A 891 49.73 -4.72 39.07
N VAL A 892 50.39 -4.03 38.16
CA VAL A 892 49.79 -3.04 37.26
C VAL A 892 50.20 -3.35 35.84
N ALA A 893 49.30 -3.09 34.88
CA ALA A 893 49.59 -3.21 33.46
C ALA A 893 48.84 -2.14 32.66
N VAL A 894 49.44 -1.74 31.55
CA VAL A 894 48.83 -0.89 30.54
C VAL A 894 49.08 -1.51 29.18
N GLY A 895 48.13 -1.37 28.28
CA GLY A 895 48.30 -1.84 26.92
C GLY A 895 47.23 -1.31 25.99
N TRP A 896 47.29 -1.77 24.75
CA TRP A 896 46.37 -1.38 23.70
C TRP A 896 46.21 -2.49 22.68
N GLN A 897 45.03 -2.59 22.07
CA GLN A 897 44.74 -3.55 21.02
C GLN A 897 43.78 -2.98 19.96
N ASN A 898 44.02 -3.32 18.70
CA ASN A 898 43.06 -3.26 17.59
C ASN A 898 43.05 -4.62 16.87
N GLU A 899 42.53 -4.69 15.64
CA GLU A 899 42.48 -5.94 14.87
C GLU A 899 43.87 -6.47 14.46
N THR A 900 44.84 -5.56 14.25
CA THR A 900 46.17 -5.90 13.72
C THR A 900 47.21 -6.07 14.82
N TRP A 901 47.23 -5.19 15.80
CA TRP A 901 48.28 -5.07 16.80
C TRP A 901 47.68 -5.17 18.20
N ARG A 902 48.41 -5.86 19.08
CA ARG A 902 48.16 -5.81 20.52
C ARG A 902 49.49 -5.72 21.23
N TRP A 903 49.58 -4.87 22.23
CA TRP A 903 50.74 -4.79 23.09
C TRP A 903 50.35 -4.47 24.53
N ASP A 904 51.21 -4.88 25.45
CA ASP A 904 51.06 -4.59 26.87
C ASP A 904 52.41 -4.57 27.58
N ILE A 905 52.47 -3.78 28.66
CA ILE A 905 53.58 -3.75 29.59
C ILE A 905 53.03 -3.60 31.01
N GLY A 906 53.63 -4.32 31.95
CA GLY A 906 53.21 -4.33 33.33
C GLY A 906 54.22 -4.99 34.25
N THR A 907 53.80 -5.33 35.45
CA THR A 907 54.66 -5.98 36.46
C THR A 907 54.08 -7.31 36.89
N THR A 908 54.91 -8.16 37.49
CA THR A 908 54.42 -9.18 38.41
C THR A 908 53.99 -8.53 39.74
N PRO A 909 53.29 -9.24 40.63
CA PRO A 909 52.76 -8.64 41.86
C PRO A 909 53.86 -8.06 42.76
N MET A 910 53.83 -6.74 42.96
CA MET A 910 54.71 -6.01 43.87
C MET A 910 54.31 -6.34 45.32
N GLY A 911 55.22 -6.97 46.06
CA GLY A 911 54.96 -7.56 47.37
C GLY A 911 55.57 -8.96 47.45
N PHE A 912 55.58 -9.68 46.32
CA PHE A 912 56.24 -10.98 46.21
C PHE A 912 57.76 -10.90 46.37
N ASN A 913 58.38 -12.05 46.66
CA ASN A 913 59.83 -12.15 46.82
C ASN A 913 60.64 -11.73 45.57
N VAL A 914 60.12 -12.00 44.37
CA VAL A 914 60.73 -11.72 43.06
C VAL A 914 59.73 -10.97 42.18
N VAL A 915 60.09 -9.73 41.83
CA VAL A 915 59.25 -8.83 41.04
C VAL A 915 59.95 -8.47 39.73
N ASP A 916 59.23 -8.55 38.62
CA ASP A 916 59.74 -8.25 37.28
C ASP A 916 58.77 -7.41 36.46
N VAL A 917 59.31 -6.69 35.48
CA VAL A 917 58.54 -6.13 34.37
C VAL A 917 58.25 -7.24 33.35
N VAL A 918 57.00 -7.31 32.91
CA VAL A 918 56.46 -8.31 31.97
C VAL A 918 55.64 -7.61 30.89
N GLY A 919 55.38 -8.28 29.77
CA GLY A 919 54.64 -7.68 28.67
C GLY A 919 54.61 -8.55 27.43
N GLY A 920 53.97 -8.06 26.38
CA GLY A 920 53.92 -8.72 25.09
C GLY A 920 53.59 -7.79 23.94
N VAL A 921 53.90 -8.22 22.73
CA VAL A 921 53.46 -7.61 21.48
C VAL A 921 53.03 -8.71 20.51
N SER A 922 51.93 -8.50 19.81
CA SER A 922 51.45 -9.39 18.76
C SER A 922 50.99 -8.61 17.53
N TYR A 923 51.19 -9.22 16.37
CA TYR A 923 50.77 -8.76 15.05
C TYR A 923 49.93 -9.84 14.38
N SER A 924 48.74 -9.49 13.89
CA SER A 924 47.81 -10.37 13.20
C SER A 924 47.49 -9.82 11.82
N ASP A 925 47.44 -10.69 10.83
CA ASP A 925 47.19 -10.34 9.42
C ASP A 925 46.78 -11.61 8.62
N ASP A 926 46.35 -11.45 7.39
CA ASP A 926 45.81 -12.52 6.55
C ASP A 926 46.59 -12.68 5.23
N ILE A 927 47.06 -13.90 4.94
CA ILE A 927 47.65 -14.25 3.64
C ILE A 927 46.61 -15.05 2.85
N GLY A 928 45.75 -14.31 2.14
CA GLY A 928 44.60 -14.89 1.46
C GLY A 928 43.61 -15.49 2.49
N PRO A 929 43.26 -16.79 2.42
CA PRO A 929 42.35 -17.42 3.38
C PRO A 929 43.04 -17.91 4.68
N LEU A 930 44.34 -17.66 4.85
CA LEU A 930 45.13 -18.10 5.99
C LEU A 930 45.48 -16.91 6.88
N GLY A 931 44.83 -16.80 8.04
CA GLY A 931 45.17 -15.82 9.06
C GLY A 931 46.38 -16.27 9.87
N TYR A 932 47.26 -15.33 10.22
CA TYR A 932 48.43 -15.60 11.06
C TYR A 932 48.58 -14.55 12.16
N THR A 933 49.10 -14.98 13.31
CA THR A 933 49.47 -14.11 14.42
C THR A 933 50.91 -14.41 14.85
N LEU A 934 51.75 -13.38 14.84
CA LEU A 934 53.11 -13.40 15.39
C LEU A 934 53.08 -12.77 16.78
N ASN A 935 53.75 -13.36 17.76
CA ASN A 935 53.89 -12.73 19.08
C ASN A 935 55.30 -12.84 19.65
N ALA A 936 55.64 -11.89 20.52
CA ALA A 936 56.80 -11.92 21.39
C ALA A 936 56.35 -11.49 22.80
N HIS A 937 56.82 -12.18 23.83
CA HIS A 937 56.33 -11.97 25.19
C HIS A 937 57.38 -12.28 26.26
N ARG A 938 57.19 -11.64 27.42
CA ARG A 938 57.79 -12.00 28.70
C ARG A 938 56.66 -12.18 29.70
N ARG A 939 56.39 -13.41 30.14
CA ARG A 939 55.28 -13.76 31.05
C ARG A 939 55.76 -14.51 32.28
N PRO A 940 55.12 -14.34 33.45
CA PRO A 940 55.43 -15.17 34.61
C PRO A 940 54.88 -16.59 34.45
N ILE A 941 55.43 -17.54 35.21
CA ILE A 941 54.80 -18.86 35.39
C ILE A 941 54.02 -18.84 36.71
N SER A 942 52.69 -18.88 36.64
CA SER A 942 51.78 -18.62 37.77
C SER A 942 51.37 -19.88 38.57
N SER A 943 51.73 -21.07 38.11
CA SER A 943 51.18 -22.34 38.62
C SER A 943 51.57 -22.71 40.06
N SER A 944 52.57 -22.05 40.64
CA SER A 944 52.94 -22.22 42.05
C SER A 944 53.48 -20.91 42.63
N LEU A 945 53.48 -20.80 43.97
CA LEU A 945 54.04 -19.62 44.64
C LEU A 945 55.52 -19.45 44.31
N LEU A 946 56.29 -20.54 44.26
CA LEU A 946 57.71 -20.52 43.91
C LEU A 946 57.93 -20.02 42.48
N ALA A 947 57.19 -20.57 41.51
CA ALA A 947 57.34 -20.19 40.11
C ALA A 947 56.90 -18.73 39.88
N PHE A 948 55.82 -18.28 40.53
CA PHE A 948 55.27 -16.96 40.27
C PHE A 948 56.03 -15.85 40.99
N GLY A 949 56.01 -15.89 42.33
CA GLY A 949 56.53 -14.86 43.22
C GLY A 949 57.87 -15.19 43.87
N GLY A 950 58.28 -16.45 43.85
CA GLY A 950 59.47 -16.92 44.55
C GLY A 950 59.23 -17.15 46.04
N GLN A 951 60.05 -18.02 46.62
CA GLN A 951 60.06 -18.28 48.06
C GLN A 951 61.44 -17.93 48.65
N LYS A 952 61.52 -17.93 49.98
CA LYS A 952 62.76 -17.74 50.73
C LYS A 952 63.05 -19.00 51.53
N ASP A 953 64.28 -19.49 51.44
CA ASP A 953 64.68 -20.73 52.10
C ASP A 953 64.57 -20.55 53.62
N ALA A 954 64.47 -21.64 54.37
CA ALA A 954 64.32 -21.55 55.82
C ALA A 954 65.46 -20.72 56.41
N SER A 955 65.13 -19.85 57.37
CA SER A 955 66.11 -19.00 58.03
C SER A 955 67.10 -19.78 58.90
N SER A 956 66.74 -21.01 59.29
CA SER A 956 67.64 -21.97 59.91
C SER A 956 68.70 -22.53 58.94
N ASN A 957 68.51 -22.35 57.63
CA ASN A 957 69.37 -22.86 56.59
C ASN A 957 70.00 -21.67 55.83
N THR A 958 69.76 -21.55 54.51
CA THR A 958 70.44 -20.51 53.71
C THR A 958 69.74 -19.15 53.75
N GLY A 959 68.43 -19.11 54.03
CA GLY A 959 67.64 -17.87 53.92
C GLY A 959 67.61 -17.24 52.52
N THR A 960 68.03 -17.96 51.48
CA THR A 960 68.15 -17.46 50.11
C THR A 960 66.78 -17.33 49.44
N LYS A 961 66.51 -16.22 48.74
CA LYS A 961 65.33 -16.09 47.88
C LYS A 961 65.57 -16.76 46.53
N TRP A 962 64.61 -17.55 46.04
CA TRP A 962 64.67 -18.15 44.69
C TRP A 962 63.28 -18.33 44.08
N GLY A 963 63.23 -18.61 42.78
CA GLY A 963 61.99 -18.77 42.00
C GLY A 963 61.71 -17.55 41.11
N GLY A 964 60.44 -17.17 40.96
CA GLY A 964 60.05 -16.05 40.11
C GLY A 964 60.43 -16.26 38.65
N VAL A 965 60.01 -17.40 38.09
CA VAL A 965 60.34 -17.84 36.74
C VAL A 965 59.55 -17.03 35.71
N ARG A 966 60.22 -16.68 34.61
CA ARG A 966 59.68 -15.94 33.46
C ARG A 966 59.92 -16.72 32.18
N ALA A 967 58.90 -16.83 31.35
CA ALA A 967 59.00 -17.27 29.97
C ALA A 967 59.24 -16.06 29.08
N ASN A 968 60.40 -16.01 28.43
CA ASN A 968 60.78 -15.00 27.46
C ASN A 968 60.84 -15.68 26.09
N GLY A 969 59.92 -15.36 25.20
CA GLY A 969 59.77 -16.13 23.98
C GLY A 969 58.86 -15.49 22.96
N GLY A 970 58.49 -16.28 21.97
CA GLY A 970 57.61 -15.87 20.89
C GLY A 970 56.99 -17.05 20.19
N GLY A 971 55.99 -16.77 19.37
CA GLY A 971 55.23 -17.80 18.68
C GLY A 971 54.57 -17.33 17.41
N VAL A 972 54.22 -18.31 16.58
CA VAL A 972 53.47 -18.13 15.34
C VAL A 972 52.23 -19.00 15.45
N SER A 973 51.06 -18.38 15.25
CA SER A 973 49.79 -19.08 15.14
C SER A 973 49.24 -18.91 13.73
N LEU A 974 48.68 -19.97 13.17
CA LEU A 974 48.08 -20.01 11.85
C LEU A 974 46.64 -20.50 11.99
N SER A 975 45.72 -19.90 11.25
CA SER A 975 44.31 -20.28 11.24
C SER A 975 43.74 -20.25 9.83
N TYR A 976 43.01 -21.30 9.46
CA TYR A 976 42.30 -21.39 8.19
C TYR A 976 40.83 -21.69 8.53
N ASP A 977 40.03 -20.64 8.61
CA ASP A 977 38.58 -20.70 8.83
C ASP A 977 37.88 -19.79 7.82
N LYS A 978 37.19 -20.41 6.86
CA LYS A 978 36.45 -19.69 5.82
C LYS A 978 35.09 -19.15 6.31
N GLY A 979 34.81 -19.22 7.61
CA GLY A 979 33.52 -18.87 8.21
C GLY A 979 32.46 -19.97 8.08
N GLU A 980 32.70 -20.98 7.26
CA GLU A 980 31.85 -22.16 7.04
C GLU A 980 31.86 -23.12 8.25
N ALA A 981 31.46 -24.38 8.04
CA ALA A 981 31.37 -25.38 9.10
C ALA A 981 32.72 -25.89 9.63
N ASN A 982 33.84 -25.66 8.94
CA ASN A 982 35.15 -26.23 9.30
C ASN A 982 36.19 -25.14 9.55
N GLY A 983 37.08 -25.40 10.50
CA GLY A 983 38.31 -24.62 10.67
C GLY A 983 39.45 -25.47 11.20
N VAL A 984 40.67 -25.08 10.83
CA VAL A 984 41.92 -25.67 11.36
C VAL A 984 42.85 -24.57 11.85
N TRP A 985 43.62 -24.89 12.88
CA TRP A 985 44.62 -23.98 13.42
C TRP A 985 45.86 -24.74 13.88
N ALA A 986 46.99 -24.04 13.90
CA ALA A 986 48.27 -24.54 14.41
C ALA A 986 48.99 -23.41 15.14
N SER A 987 49.78 -23.76 16.15
CA SER A 987 50.59 -22.80 16.90
C SER A 987 51.94 -23.42 17.27
N LEU A 988 53.03 -22.69 17.04
CA LEU A 988 54.39 -23.05 17.43
C LEU A 988 54.96 -21.92 18.28
N SER A 989 55.46 -22.24 19.48
CA SER A 989 56.14 -21.27 20.35
C SER A 989 57.44 -21.83 20.91
N GLY A 990 58.37 -20.93 21.21
CA GLY A 990 59.62 -21.25 21.90
C GLY A 990 59.94 -20.20 22.95
N ASP A 991 60.30 -20.64 24.16
CA ASP A 991 60.52 -19.77 25.32
C ASP A 991 61.81 -20.14 26.06
N GLN A 992 62.61 -19.14 26.43
CA GLN A 992 63.64 -19.24 27.46
C GLN A 992 63.00 -19.02 28.84
N LEU A 993 63.30 -19.91 29.77
CA LEU A 993 62.75 -19.94 31.12
C LEU A 993 63.88 -19.61 32.11
N SER A 994 63.78 -18.46 32.76
CA SER A 994 64.79 -17.99 33.73
C SER A 994 64.13 -17.43 34.98
N GLY A 995 64.80 -17.52 36.11
CA GLY A 995 64.30 -17.06 37.41
C GLY A 995 65.42 -16.63 38.34
N LYS A 996 65.07 -16.01 39.47
CA LYS A 996 66.05 -15.63 40.49
C LYS A 996 66.59 -16.90 41.15
N ASN A 997 67.90 -17.15 41.04
CA ASN A 997 68.55 -18.32 41.66
C ASN A 997 67.88 -19.65 41.24
N VAL A 998 67.45 -19.74 39.99
CA VAL A 998 66.90 -20.95 39.35
C VAL A 998 67.79 -21.30 38.17
N GLU A 999 68.03 -22.58 37.94
CA GLU A 999 68.72 -23.08 36.75
C GLU A 999 68.00 -22.65 35.46
N ASP A 1000 68.76 -22.18 34.46
CA ASP A 1000 68.17 -21.77 33.17
C ASP A 1000 67.60 -22.97 32.42
N ASN A 1001 66.47 -22.78 31.76
CA ASN A 1001 65.76 -23.80 30.98
C ASN A 1001 65.18 -23.20 29.71
N TRP A 1002 64.69 -24.03 28.79
CA TRP A 1002 63.96 -23.58 27.61
C TRP A 1002 62.91 -24.61 27.21
N ARG A 1003 61.90 -24.17 26.46
CA ARG A 1003 60.85 -25.04 25.94
C ARG A 1003 60.47 -24.72 24.51
N VAL A 1004 59.98 -25.72 23.80
CA VAL A 1004 59.27 -25.58 22.53
C VAL A 1004 57.92 -26.27 22.65
N ARG A 1005 56.86 -25.60 22.17
CA ARG A 1005 55.49 -26.10 22.20
C ARG A 1005 54.87 -26.03 20.81
N TRP A 1006 54.33 -27.16 20.37
CA TRP A 1006 53.53 -27.27 19.15
C TRP A 1006 52.11 -27.68 19.51
N MET A 1007 51.13 -26.96 18.97
CA MET A 1007 49.71 -27.24 19.16
C MET A 1007 49.00 -27.21 17.81
N THR A 1008 48.05 -28.10 17.61
CA THR A 1008 47.19 -28.13 16.42
C THR A 1008 45.76 -28.42 16.82
N GLY A 1009 44.81 -27.89 16.06
CA GLY A 1009 43.42 -28.24 16.25
C GLY A 1009 42.60 -28.20 14.97
N TYR A 1010 41.61 -29.06 14.91
CA TYR A 1010 40.52 -29.03 13.94
C TYR A 1010 39.21 -28.84 14.70
N TYR A 1011 38.30 -28.03 14.17
CA TYR A 1011 36.95 -27.92 14.70
C TYR A 1011 35.90 -27.94 13.60
N TYR A 1012 34.77 -28.54 13.95
CA TYR A 1012 33.56 -28.60 13.15
C TYR A 1012 32.40 -27.93 13.89
N LYS A 1013 31.77 -26.95 13.25
CA LYS A 1013 30.61 -26.20 13.75
C LYS A 1013 29.34 -26.99 13.42
N VAL A 1014 28.93 -27.89 14.33
CA VAL A 1014 27.70 -28.71 14.25
C VAL A 1014 26.46 -27.82 14.15
N ILE A 1015 26.46 -26.70 14.88
CA ILE A 1015 25.45 -25.64 14.77
C ILE A 1015 26.20 -24.33 14.57
N ASN A 1016 25.82 -23.54 13.57
CA ASN A 1016 26.42 -22.24 13.24
C ASN A 1016 25.33 -21.20 12.94
N GLU A 1017 24.54 -20.86 13.95
CA GLU A 1017 23.50 -19.83 13.89
C GLU A 1017 24.03 -18.53 14.50
N ASN A 1018 23.35 -17.39 14.26
CA ASN A 1018 23.77 -16.09 14.80
C ASN A 1018 23.85 -16.07 16.34
N ASN A 1019 22.92 -16.77 17.00
CA ASN A 1019 22.76 -16.75 18.46
C ASN A 1019 23.09 -18.09 19.12
N ARG A 1020 23.51 -19.10 18.35
CA ARG A 1020 23.86 -20.43 18.86
C ARG A 1020 24.98 -21.05 18.03
N ARG A 1021 26.05 -21.48 18.70
CA ARG A 1021 27.17 -22.18 18.07
C ARG A 1021 27.51 -23.43 18.87
N VAL A 1022 27.57 -24.58 18.20
CA VAL A 1022 28.00 -25.84 18.80
C VAL A 1022 29.17 -26.37 18.00
N THR A 1023 30.31 -26.58 18.63
CA THR A 1023 31.53 -27.07 17.99
C THR A 1023 32.00 -28.37 18.62
N VAL A 1024 32.53 -29.26 17.80
CA VAL A 1024 33.32 -30.42 18.22
C VAL A 1024 34.67 -30.33 17.55
N GLY A 1025 35.75 -30.70 18.24
CA GLY A 1025 37.09 -30.60 17.69
C GLY A 1025 38.01 -31.72 18.11
N LEU A 1026 39.23 -31.66 17.59
CA LEU A 1026 40.36 -32.52 17.91
C LEU A 1026 41.58 -31.62 18.10
N ASN A 1027 42.18 -31.63 19.29
CA ASN A 1027 43.36 -30.84 19.63
C ASN A 1027 44.54 -31.75 19.97
N ASN A 1028 45.72 -31.43 19.45
CA ASN A 1028 46.97 -32.15 19.72
C ASN A 1028 48.00 -31.18 20.28
N MET A 1029 48.74 -31.60 21.30
CA MET A 1029 49.81 -30.81 21.91
C MET A 1029 51.08 -31.65 22.05
N ILE A 1030 52.23 -31.08 21.67
CA ILE A 1030 53.55 -31.68 21.79
C ILE A 1030 54.48 -30.65 22.41
N TRP A 1031 54.98 -30.90 23.62
CA TRP A 1031 55.90 -30.00 24.31
C TRP A 1031 57.21 -30.71 24.65
N HIS A 1032 58.29 -29.95 24.62
CA HIS A 1032 59.61 -30.36 25.05
C HIS A 1032 60.22 -29.26 25.91
N TYR A 1033 60.74 -29.63 27.08
CA TYR A 1033 61.57 -28.80 27.94
C TYR A 1033 62.96 -29.42 28.07
N ASP A 1034 64.00 -28.60 28.08
CA ASP A 1034 65.39 -29.06 28.20
C ASP A 1034 65.63 -29.81 29.52
N LYS A 1035 65.16 -29.21 30.62
CA LYS A 1035 65.39 -29.69 32.00
C LYS A 1035 64.08 -29.82 32.76
N ASP A 1036 64.01 -30.82 33.64
CA ASP A 1036 62.92 -30.96 34.60
C ASP A 1036 63.27 -30.15 35.86
N LEU A 1037 62.67 -28.97 35.96
CA LEU A 1037 62.80 -28.05 37.09
C LEU A 1037 61.48 -27.93 37.87
N SER A 1038 60.66 -28.99 37.83
CA SER A 1038 59.39 -29.07 38.54
C SER A 1038 59.51 -29.24 40.05
N GLY A 1039 60.70 -29.60 40.55
CA GLY A 1039 60.99 -29.67 41.97
C GLY A 1039 61.03 -28.29 42.64
N TYR A 1040 60.95 -28.31 43.97
CA TYR A 1040 60.89 -27.11 44.81
C TYR A 1040 62.16 -26.91 45.66
N SER A 1041 63.22 -27.68 45.42
CA SER A 1041 64.53 -27.47 46.05
C SER A 1041 65.18 -26.17 45.57
N LEU A 1042 66.12 -25.63 46.36
CA LEU A 1042 66.87 -24.43 45.98
C LEU A 1042 67.62 -24.64 44.66
N GLY A 1043 67.42 -23.74 43.70
CA GLY A 1043 67.94 -23.87 42.33
C GLY A 1043 66.95 -24.48 41.32
N GLN A 1044 65.89 -25.15 41.77
CA GLN A 1044 64.76 -25.54 40.91
C GLN A 1044 63.64 -24.49 40.93
N GLY A 1045 62.63 -24.65 40.06
CA GLY A 1045 61.66 -23.60 39.75
C GLY A 1045 60.21 -23.86 40.16
N GLY A 1046 59.85 -25.08 40.57
CA GLY A 1046 58.49 -25.42 40.99
C GLY A 1046 57.44 -25.30 39.88
N TYR A 1047 57.81 -25.54 38.62
CA TYR A 1047 56.90 -25.49 37.46
C TYR A 1047 56.99 -26.73 36.58
N TYR A 1048 55.85 -27.17 36.05
CA TYR A 1048 55.77 -28.35 35.20
C TYR A 1048 56.62 -28.20 33.93
N SER A 1049 57.62 -29.08 33.76
CA SER A 1049 58.66 -28.98 32.72
C SER A 1049 59.13 -30.34 32.19
N PRO A 1050 58.23 -31.16 31.63
CA PRO A 1050 58.58 -32.47 31.10
C PRO A 1050 59.45 -32.40 29.85
N GLN A 1051 60.39 -33.34 29.71
CA GLN A 1051 61.18 -33.46 28.49
C GLN A 1051 60.34 -33.94 27.31
N GLU A 1052 59.32 -34.76 27.55
CA GLU A 1052 58.37 -35.16 26.51
C GLU A 1052 56.96 -35.03 27.06
N TYR A 1053 56.13 -34.24 26.40
CA TYR A 1053 54.69 -34.17 26.67
C TYR A 1053 53.92 -34.32 25.36
N LEU A 1054 52.97 -35.24 25.35
CA LEU A 1054 52.07 -35.48 24.22
C LEU A 1054 50.64 -35.55 24.74
N SER A 1055 49.71 -34.81 24.14
CA SER A 1055 48.30 -34.85 24.51
C SER A 1055 47.39 -34.81 23.28
N PHE A 1056 46.34 -35.62 23.30
CA PHE A 1056 45.24 -35.64 22.34
C PHE A 1056 43.94 -35.36 23.07
N ALA A 1057 43.17 -34.38 22.62
CA ALA A 1057 41.95 -33.95 23.31
C ALA A 1057 40.78 -33.78 22.34
N VAL A 1058 39.57 -34.12 22.80
CA VAL A 1058 38.33 -33.98 22.05
C VAL A 1058 37.43 -32.95 22.74
N PRO A 1059 37.55 -31.65 22.40
CA PRO A 1059 36.68 -30.62 22.95
C PRO A 1059 35.29 -30.61 22.30
N VAL A 1060 34.26 -30.41 23.12
CA VAL A 1060 32.90 -30.05 22.71
C VAL A 1060 32.54 -28.74 23.38
N MET A 1061 32.01 -27.79 22.63
CA MET A 1061 31.59 -26.49 23.15
C MET A 1061 30.22 -26.09 22.62
N TRP A 1062 29.38 -25.55 23.50
CA TRP A 1062 28.09 -24.97 23.18
C TRP A 1062 28.04 -23.54 23.69
N ARG A 1063 27.96 -22.60 22.75
CA ARG A 1063 27.75 -21.17 22.99
C ARG A 1063 26.34 -20.79 22.62
N GLN A 1064 25.65 -20.02 23.45
CA GLN A 1064 24.35 -19.47 23.08
C GLN A 1064 24.11 -18.12 23.76
N ARG A 1065 23.43 -17.23 23.04
CA ARG A 1065 22.93 -15.97 23.57
C ARG A 1065 21.43 -15.82 23.36
N THR A 1066 20.84 -15.00 24.21
CA THR A 1066 19.46 -14.51 24.14
C THR A 1066 19.49 -12.99 24.28
N GLU A 1067 18.34 -12.35 24.44
CA GLU A 1067 18.27 -10.89 24.59
C GLU A 1067 19.18 -10.33 25.70
N ASN A 1068 19.22 -10.97 26.87
CA ASN A 1068 19.94 -10.46 28.05
C ASN A 1068 20.88 -11.49 28.70
N TRP A 1069 21.09 -12.65 28.08
CA TRP A 1069 22.01 -13.68 28.57
C TRP A 1069 22.93 -14.17 27.47
N SER A 1070 24.16 -14.51 27.84
CA SER A 1070 25.06 -15.30 27.02
C SER A 1070 25.78 -16.32 27.88
N TRP A 1071 26.01 -17.50 27.34
CA TRP A 1071 26.75 -18.55 28.03
C TRP A 1071 27.55 -19.42 27.08
N GLU A 1072 28.56 -20.07 27.67
CA GLU A 1072 29.34 -21.12 27.06
C GLU A 1072 29.42 -22.30 28.01
N LEU A 1073 29.11 -23.50 27.52
CA LEU A 1073 29.31 -24.76 28.21
C LEU A 1073 30.26 -25.59 27.36
N GLY A 1074 31.41 -25.96 27.92
CA GLY A 1074 32.43 -26.71 27.21
C GLY A 1074 33.00 -27.82 28.07
N GLY A 1075 33.42 -28.90 27.42
CA GLY A 1075 34.15 -29.97 28.07
C GLY A 1075 35.10 -30.62 27.08
N SER A 1076 36.21 -31.15 27.58
CA SER A 1076 37.19 -31.85 26.77
C SER A 1076 37.66 -33.10 27.50
N VAL A 1077 37.71 -34.23 26.81
CA VAL A 1077 38.37 -35.44 27.31
C VAL A 1077 39.72 -35.54 26.60
N SER A 1078 40.78 -35.75 27.36
CA SER A 1078 42.12 -35.88 26.83
C SER A 1078 42.80 -37.17 27.27
N TRP A 1079 43.72 -37.66 26.45
CA TRP A 1079 44.74 -38.61 26.83
C TRP A 1079 46.09 -37.92 26.71
N SER A 1080 46.94 -38.09 27.72
CA SER A 1080 48.30 -37.53 27.70
C SER A 1080 49.36 -38.53 28.15
N HIS A 1081 50.57 -38.31 27.64
CA HIS A 1081 51.82 -38.95 28.03
C HIS A 1081 52.82 -37.88 28.45
N SER A 1082 53.54 -38.13 29.54
CA SER A 1082 54.55 -37.24 30.09
C SER A 1082 55.77 -38.03 30.53
N ARG A 1083 56.98 -37.53 30.21
CA ARG A 1083 58.25 -38.12 30.63
C ARG A 1083 59.23 -37.04 31.13
N THR A 1084 59.88 -37.33 32.25
CA THR A 1084 60.95 -36.53 32.84
C THR A 1084 62.24 -37.34 32.94
N ARG A 1085 63.39 -36.67 32.84
CA ARG A 1085 64.72 -37.24 33.07
C ARG A 1085 65.17 -36.95 34.49
N THR A 1086 66.07 -37.80 35.01
CA THR A 1086 66.68 -37.56 36.32
C THR A 1086 67.50 -36.27 36.28
N MET A 1087 67.32 -35.41 37.28
CA MET A 1087 68.01 -34.14 37.42
C MET A 1087 68.67 -34.02 38.79
N PRO A 1088 69.79 -33.28 38.93
CA PRO A 1088 70.31 -32.90 40.24
C PRO A 1088 69.23 -32.18 41.05
N ARG A 1089 69.06 -32.54 42.33
CA ARG A 1089 68.12 -31.85 43.20
C ARG A 1089 68.55 -30.40 43.41
N TYR A 1090 69.85 -30.15 43.47
CA TYR A 1090 70.46 -28.83 43.61
C TYR A 1090 71.29 -28.50 42.37
N PRO A 1091 70.69 -28.00 41.27
CA PRO A 1091 71.43 -27.78 40.01
C PRO A 1091 72.47 -26.65 40.12
N LEU A 1092 72.28 -25.69 41.03
CA LEU A 1092 73.16 -24.53 41.23
C LEU A 1092 73.99 -24.69 42.51
N MET A 1093 75.12 -25.39 42.42
CA MET A 1093 75.96 -25.72 43.59
C MET A 1093 76.54 -24.51 44.32
N ASN A 1094 76.69 -23.37 43.64
CA ASN A 1094 77.14 -22.12 44.26
C ASN A 1094 76.16 -21.53 45.28
N LEU A 1095 74.91 -22.01 45.32
CA LEU A 1095 73.90 -21.62 46.30
C LEU A 1095 73.93 -22.49 47.57
N ILE A 1096 74.70 -23.59 47.56
CA ILE A 1096 74.77 -24.55 48.65
C ILE A 1096 76.02 -24.28 49.51
N PRO A 1097 75.89 -24.20 50.85
CA PRO A 1097 77.04 -24.05 51.74
C PRO A 1097 78.07 -25.16 51.51
N ALA A 1098 79.37 -24.82 51.57
CA ALA A 1098 80.47 -25.73 51.23
C ALA A 1098 80.39 -27.08 51.96
N ASP A 1099 79.99 -27.06 53.24
CA ASP A 1099 79.89 -28.25 54.10
C ASP A 1099 78.82 -29.26 53.63
N TYR A 1100 77.85 -28.82 52.82
CA TYR A 1100 76.76 -29.65 52.30
C TYR A 1100 76.86 -29.93 50.79
N GLN A 1101 77.93 -29.47 50.12
CA GLN A 1101 78.06 -29.60 48.66
C GLN A 1101 78.28 -31.05 48.19
N GLU A 1102 78.95 -31.89 48.99
CA GLU A 1102 79.11 -33.31 48.65
C GLU A 1102 77.76 -34.03 48.70
N ASP A 1103 77.04 -33.91 49.82
CA ASP A 1103 75.69 -34.48 49.97
C ASP A 1103 74.72 -33.96 48.89
N ALA A 1104 74.79 -32.66 48.55
CA ALA A 1104 73.94 -32.06 47.52
C ALA A 1104 74.22 -32.61 46.11
N ARG A 1105 75.46 -33.00 45.81
CA ARG A 1105 75.82 -33.62 44.51
C ARG A 1105 75.23 -35.01 44.34
N ASP A 1106 75.10 -35.76 45.42
CA ASP A 1106 74.57 -37.12 45.40
C ASP A 1106 73.03 -37.15 45.39
N GLN A 1107 72.37 -36.06 45.83
CA GLN A 1107 70.92 -35.95 45.80
C GLN A 1107 70.37 -35.61 44.41
N THR A 1108 69.53 -36.50 43.87
CA THR A 1108 68.83 -36.31 42.59
C THR A 1108 67.32 -36.38 42.75
N ASN A 1109 66.60 -35.78 41.81
CA ASN A 1109 65.18 -35.99 41.58
C ASN A 1109 65.05 -37.03 40.45
N GLY A 1110 64.55 -38.22 40.78
CA GLY A 1110 64.45 -39.33 39.82
C GLY A 1110 63.49 -39.03 38.69
N GLY A 1111 63.91 -39.31 37.45
CA GLY A 1111 63.04 -39.19 36.28
C GLY A 1111 61.90 -40.21 36.30
N GLY A 1112 60.79 -39.87 35.64
CA GLY A 1112 59.61 -40.73 35.56
C GLY A 1112 58.95 -40.68 34.19
N SER A 1113 58.02 -41.59 33.94
CA SER A 1113 57.09 -41.49 32.81
C SER A 1113 55.70 -41.90 33.26
N SER A 1114 54.68 -41.22 32.75
CA SER A 1114 53.29 -41.52 33.05
C SER A 1114 52.41 -41.27 31.84
N GLN A 1115 51.29 -41.98 31.78
CA GLN A 1115 50.23 -41.71 30.82
C GLN A 1115 48.86 -41.80 31.50
N GLY A 1116 47.84 -41.22 30.90
CA GLY A 1116 46.48 -41.35 31.42
C GLY A 1116 45.48 -40.46 30.73
N PHE A 1117 44.22 -40.67 31.09
CA PHE A 1117 43.13 -39.80 30.69
C PHE A 1117 42.96 -38.66 31.69
N GLY A 1118 42.58 -37.49 31.17
CA GLY A 1118 42.19 -36.32 31.92
C GLY A 1118 40.95 -35.68 31.29
N TYR A 1119 40.41 -34.67 31.96
CA TYR A 1119 39.32 -33.89 31.39
C TYR A 1119 39.39 -32.44 31.84
N THR A 1120 38.76 -31.57 31.05
CA THR A 1120 38.48 -30.19 31.41
C THR A 1120 37.00 -29.91 31.25
N ALA A 1121 36.44 -29.05 32.09
CA ALA A 1121 35.05 -28.62 31.99
C ALA A 1121 34.96 -27.13 32.32
N ARG A 1122 34.32 -26.37 31.42
CA ARG A 1122 34.14 -24.93 31.54
C ARG A 1122 32.69 -24.52 31.43
N ALA A 1123 32.27 -23.58 32.26
CA ALA A 1123 30.97 -22.94 32.20
C ALA A 1123 31.15 -21.42 32.38
N LEU A 1124 30.74 -20.64 31.38
CA LEU A 1124 30.74 -19.19 31.42
C LEU A 1124 29.31 -18.70 31.26
N ILE A 1125 28.88 -17.76 32.10
CA ILE A 1125 27.53 -17.18 32.04
C ILE A 1125 27.66 -15.69 32.29
N GLU A 1126 27.02 -14.89 31.44
CA GLU A 1126 26.89 -13.44 31.61
C GLU A 1126 25.45 -13.00 31.40
N ARG A 1127 25.00 -12.04 32.21
CA ARG A 1127 23.69 -11.41 32.11
C ARG A 1127 23.83 -9.90 32.02
N ARG A 1128 23.09 -9.30 31.10
CA ARG A 1128 22.80 -7.86 31.10
C ARG A 1128 21.72 -7.55 32.14
N VAL A 1129 22.08 -6.75 33.14
CA VAL A 1129 21.16 -6.28 34.20
C VAL A 1129 20.44 -5.01 33.74
N THR A 1130 21.19 -4.06 33.18
CA THR A 1130 20.69 -2.84 32.51
C THR A 1130 21.56 -2.57 31.27
N ALA A 1131 21.31 -1.51 30.51
CA ALA A 1131 22.21 -1.11 29.43
C ALA A 1131 23.67 -0.96 29.90
N ASN A 1132 23.87 -0.46 31.13
CA ASN A 1132 25.20 -0.17 31.65
C ASN A 1132 25.82 -1.32 32.46
N TRP A 1133 25.02 -2.22 33.04
CA TRP A 1133 25.53 -3.22 34.00
C TRP A 1133 25.43 -4.64 33.47
N PHE A 1134 26.57 -5.34 33.48
CA PHE A 1134 26.72 -6.74 33.11
C PHE A 1134 27.34 -7.50 34.27
N VAL A 1135 26.79 -8.66 34.60
CA VAL A 1135 27.33 -9.54 35.65
C VAL A 1135 27.59 -10.91 35.06
N GLY A 1136 28.73 -11.50 35.40
CA GLY A 1136 29.08 -12.81 34.89
C GLY A 1136 29.86 -13.67 35.87
N THR A 1137 29.91 -14.95 35.56
CA THR A 1137 30.65 -15.97 36.30
C THR A 1137 31.30 -16.93 35.32
N ALA A 1138 32.48 -17.42 35.68
CA ALA A 1138 33.16 -18.48 34.95
C ALA A 1138 33.65 -19.53 35.94
N VAL A 1139 33.46 -20.80 35.58
CA VAL A 1139 34.04 -21.95 36.27
C VAL A 1139 34.89 -22.69 35.25
N ASP A 1140 36.16 -22.92 35.58
CA ASP A 1140 37.06 -23.74 34.78
C ASP A 1140 37.67 -24.84 35.65
N ILE A 1141 37.28 -26.09 35.37
CA ILE A 1141 37.73 -27.27 36.08
C ILE A 1141 38.82 -27.92 35.25
N GLN A 1142 40.03 -27.92 35.79
CA GLN A 1142 41.21 -28.55 35.20
C GLN A 1142 41.51 -29.85 35.94
N GLN A 1143 41.26 -30.98 35.29
CA GLN A 1143 41.60 -32.34 35.77
C GLN A 1143 42.44 -33.07 34.72
N ALA A 1144 43.30 -32.32 34.03
CA ALA A 1144 44.36 -32.85 33.18
C ALA A 1144 45.65 -33.03 34.00
N LYS A 1145 46.45 -34.05 33.70
CA LYS A 1145 47.70 -34.36 34.42
C LYS A 1145 48.86 -33.36 34.16
N ASP A 1146 48.55 -32.14 33.74
CA ASP A 1146 49.52 -31.09 33.38
C ASP A 1146 49.71 -30.03 34.49
N TYR A 1147 49.12 -30.24 35.66
CA TYR A 1147 49.26 -29.40 36.87
C TYR A 1147 48.72 -27.97 36.71
N THR A 1148 47.76 -27.76 35.81
CA THR A 1148 47.06 -26.50 35.64
C THR A 1148 46.03 -26.29 36.78
N PRO A 1149 45.96 -25.10 37.42
CA PRO A 1149 44.98 -24.84 38.47
C PRO A 1149 43.55 -24.76 37.92
N SER A 1150 42.56 -25.03 38.78
CA SER A 1150 41.15 -24.74 38.48
C SER A 1150 40.77 -23.33 38.93
N HIS A 1151 39.77 -22.72 38.29
CA HIS A 1151 39.36 -21.33 38.50
C HIS A 1151 37.85 -21.19 38.76
N LEU A 1152 37.50 -20.27 39.65
CA LEU A 1152 36.14 -19.82 39.92
C LEU A 1152 36.13 -18.29 39.97
N LEU A 1153 35.56 -17.70 38.93
CA LEU A 1153 35.54 -16.26 38.70
C LEU A 1153 34.12 -15.69 38.82
N LEU A 1154 34.02 -14.52 39.44
CA LEU A 1154 32.86 -13.62 39.40
C LEU A 1154 33.29 -12.25 38.90
N TYR A 1155 32.48 -11.61 38.07
CA TYR A 1155 32.77 -10.25 37.61
C TYR A 1155 31.52 -9.39 37.41
N VAL A 1156 31.73 -8.09 37.51
CA VAL A 1156 30.79 -7.05 37.11
C VAL A 1156 31.48 -6.10 36.14
N ARG A 1157 30.82 -5.80 35.03
CA ARG A 1157 31.26 -4.84 34.02
C ARG A 1157 30.26 -3.70 33.91
N TYR A 1158 30.78 -2.49 33.97
CA TYR A 1158 30.07 -1.25 33.72
C TYR A 1158 30.44 -0.72 32.32
N SER A 1159 29.43 -0.44 31.50
CA SER A 1159 29.49 0.25 30.21
C SER A 1159 28.99 1.68 30.41
N ALA A 1160 29.84 2.67 30.14
CA ALA A 1160 29.50 4.07 30.40
C ALA A 1160 28.42 4.60 29.45
N ALA A 1161 28.50 4.25 28.17
CA ALA A 1161 27.56 4.72 27.16
C ALA A 1161 26.26 3.91 27.11
N GLY A 1162 26.27 2.68 27.66
CA GLY A 1162 25.16 1.74 27.68
C GLY A 1162 25.12 0.87 26.42
N TRP A 1163 24.85 -0.43 26.57
CA TRP A 1163 24.81 -1.37 25.47
C TRP A 1163 23.53 -2.20 25.46
N GLN A 1164 22.66 -1.94 24.47
CA GLN A 1164 21.45 -2.71 24.20
C GLN A 1164 21.56 -3.65 23.00
N GLY A 1165 22.70 -3.69 22.30
CA GLY A 1165 22.93 -4.60 21.16
C GLY A 1165 23.07 -6.06 21.56
N ASP A 1166 23.66 -6.89 20.71
CA ASP A 1166 23.84 -8.32 21.02
C ASP A 1166 24.80 -8.55 22.19
N MET A 1167 24.52 -9.55 23.03
CA MET A 1167 25.48 -10.03 24.04
C MET A 1167 26.72 -10.65 23.37
N ASP A 1168 27.87 -10.57 24.05
CA ASP A 1168 29.12 -11.23 23.61
C ASP A 1168 28.91 -12.74 23.50
N LEU A 1169 29.48 -13.38 22.46
CA LEU A 1169 29.33 -14.82 22.24
C LEU A 1169 30.69 -15.44 21.86
N PRO A 1170 31.46 -15.99 22.82
CA PRO A 1170 31.09 -16.23 24.23
C PRO A 1170 31.23 -14.98 25.12
N PRO A 1171 30.75 -15.03 26.39
CA PRO A 1171 31.14 -14.07 27.42
C PRO A 1171 32.66 -13.92 27.54
N GLN A 1172 33.13 -12.71 27.83
CA GLN A 1172 34.55 -12.35 27.87
C GLN A 1172 34.99 -11.93 29.27
N PRO A 1173 35.18 -12.86 30.23
CA PRO A 1173 35.71 -12.51 31.55
C PRO A 1173 37.12 -11.91 31.49
N LEU A 1174 37.53 -11.20 32.55
CA LEU A 1174 38.94 -10.83 32.70
C LEU A 1174 39.78 -12.08 32.98
N VAL A 1175 40.88 -12.23 32.24
CA VAL A 1175 41.94 -13.21 32.53
C VAL A 1175 42.97 -12.55 33.47
N PRO A 1176 43.44 -13.25 34.53
CA PRO A 1176 44.55 -12.78 35.37
C PRO A 1176 45.75 -12.38 34.51
N TYR A 1177 46.36 -11.23 34.79
CA TYR A 1177 47.46 -10.69 33.96
C TYR A 1177 48.69 -11.62 33.92
N ALA A 1178 48.82 -12.49 34.92
CA ALA A 1178 49.88 -13.50 34.96
C ALA A 1178 49.73 -14.60 33.89
N ASP A 1179 48.51 -14.81 33.37
CA ASP A 1179 48.14 -15.93 32.48
C ASP A 1179 47.92 -15.48 31.03
N TRP A 1180 48.43 -14.30 30.66
CA TRP A 1180 48.25 -13.67 29.34
C TRP A 1180 49.10 -14.24 28.21
#